data_AF-A0A1R3TLR9-F1
#
_entry.id   AF-A0A1R3TLR9-F1
#
_cell.length_a   1.000
_cell.length_b   1.000
_cell.length_c   1.000
_cell.angle_alpha   90.00
_cell.angle_beta   90.00
_cell.angle_gamma   90.00
#
_symmetry.space_group_name_H-M   'P 1'
#
loop_
_entity.id
_entity.type
_entity.pdbx_description
1 polymer ?
#
loop_
_entity_poly.entity_id
_entity_poly.type
_entity_poly.pdbx_seq_one_letter_code
_entity_poly.pdbx_strand_id
1 'polypeptide(L)'
;MTALQTITLDRAALVLGWPSREEVLHPTGAGPSVYAALVRNKIGRMLGRLPDGRDARVGILTPDAASTETEPPLAVVVEFASGVSDDTLQELQRLAWNFSHSPTLITLEPHLLRVWTACEAPTPGRQVGDALVHTLTSEAFYSASPLDVAATRALHWISLVSGDFFASHAARFDRDGRADQMLLGNLRFMRDRLYAEGLVDDDVCHDLLARVIFIQFLFDRKDTDGAAALDAGKLTRLYNDGTLKHIYRNFSELLTHYDDTYRLFEWLNIRFNGDLFPGKGDTSEARAVGWATEQRRVTPEHLSVLSDFIGGRIDMPSGQGALWPQYAFDVIPLEFISSIYETFVTERAARDAIFYTPPHLVDFILDKVLPWQGTVWDLKVLDPACGSGIFLVKAFQRLVHRWKQANPGRQVKADTLRRLLEQNIFGVDKDPHAVRVACFSLYLAMCDEIEPRHYWTQVVFPTMRDRRLICSDFFAKEGSGFTVGSASYDLILGNAPWGDGLATADAKEWAKTTEPQWTIANNDIGGLFLAKGSMLLRTGGRLAMIQSANSLLFNNSPPAERFRREIFSRRRITDVYNLSALRFKVFKRKSHTPKRSTSPACAIVIELGEPSLDDRIAYISPKSTQPLIDEFAVIIEPQDRRAFTVREALSDPLVWTALMWGGPRDRALLRRLQEFPTLRSLEVQGVRSSRGIQYGDRKKEVLSLAEHRLFDERNFSEGSLLEFDADGLPRAGPLQLDARMSTDFAAFAFPQLIIKRSWRAHSSRFEARLAKSSRQNAVVCNQSYVSAHAPLDVLETACLTFNSMLATYFLQLTSGRTAAYRPEALISEIRDMPLPRPGSIAVEGTNDLADVDDRVFKAFALKDAERVLVEDMFNYVVPGFRGDASSPGLARTKSTESPGPGLTSLADYCRYFVRVLKAGFGDDRGVEATIFDTDPGGPSLPYRLVAFSLVETQTDPQSVNLHWATSPELIRQMEALDFISDKKRRGLYARQVARVYDGSSGTPKVFILKPDMARFWTRSMALEDGDAVALDLFRWQQNEASKGLSQQ
;
A
#
# COMPACT_ATOMS: atom_id res chain seq x y z
N MET A 1 15.93 -45.55 -26.97
CA MET A 1 15.01 -44.47 -26.58
C MET A 1 15.05 -44.37 -25.07
N THR A 2 15.83 -43.43 -24.53
CA THR A 2 15.77 -43.06 -23.10
C THR A 2 14.36 -42.55 -22.81
N ALA A 3 13.71 -43.07 -21.77
CA ALA A 3 12.41 -42.57 -21.35
C ALA A 3 12.54 -41.06 -21.07
N LEU A 4 11.81 -40.23 -21.82
CA LEU A 4 11.80 -38.79 -21.62
C LEU A 4 11.36 -38.50 -20.18
N GLN A 5 12.23 -37.86 -19.40
CA GLN A 5 12.00 -37.62 -17.98
C GLN A 5 10.86 -36.61 -17.79
N THR A 6 9.95 -36.90 -16.87
CA THR A 6 8.71 -36.15 -16.65
C THR A 6 8.93 -34.94 -15.75
N ILE A 7 8.46 -33.75 -16.14
CA ILE A 7 8.44 -32.58 -15.25
C ILE A 7 7.29 -32.74 -14.24
N THR A 8 7.61 -32.62 -12.95
CA THR A 8 6.64 -32.70 -11.84
C THR A 8 6.90 -31.61 -10.81
N LEU A 9 5.95 -31.37 -9.91
CA LEU A 9 6.12 -30.46 -8.77
C LEU A 9 7.26 -30.89 -7.85
N ASP A 10 7.40 -32.19 -7.60
CA ASP A 10 8.49 -32.74 -6.78
C ASP A 10 9.86 -32.44 -7.41
N ARG A 11 9.95 -32.51 -8.75
CA ARG A 11 11.17 -32.16 -9.47
C ARG A 11 11.39 -30.66 -9.53
N ALA A 12 10.34 -29.86 -9.70
CA ALA A 12 10.42 -28.40 -9.63
C ALA A 12 10.92 -27.92 -8.25
N ALA A 13 10.47 -28.58 -7.17
CA ALA A 13 10.96 -28.28 -5.83
C ALA A 13 12.46 -28.55 -5.66
N LEU A 14 13.00 -29.57 -6.34
CA LEU A 14 14.41 -29.93 -6.30
C LEU A 14 15.27 -29.05 -7.22
N VAL A 15 14.82 -28.80 -8.46
CA VAL A 15 15.62 -28.15 -9.51
C VAL A 15 15.47 -26.63 -9.49
N LEU A 16 14.25 -26.13 -9.26
CA LEU A 16 13.94 -24.70 -9.24
C LEU A 16 13.90 -24.13 -7.81
N GLY A 17 14.13 -24.96 -6.79
CA GLY A 17 14.06 -24.52 -5.40
C GLY A 17 12.65 -24.16 -4.92
N TRP A 18 11.59 -24.48 -5.68
CA TRP A 18 10.20 -24.17 -5.34
C TRP A 18 9.74 -24.85 -4.05
N PRO A 19 8.73 -24.31 -3.33
CA PRO A 19 8.00 -25.02 -2.28
C PRO A 19 7.73 -26.49 -2.66
N SER A 20 7.82 -27.39 -1.68
CA SER A 20 7.52 -28.80 -1.90
C SER A 20 6.13 -28.97 -2.50
N ARG A 21 5.90 -30.10 -3.17
CA ARG A 21 4.58 -30.38 -3.74
C ARG A 21 3.45 -30.26 -2.72
N GLU A 22 3.67 -30.70 -1.49
CA GLU A 22 2.69 -30.56 -0.42
C GLU A 22 2.46 -29.09 -0.03
N GLU A 23 3.51 -28.28 0.06
CA GLU A 23 3.37 -26.84 0.35
C GLU A 23 2.67 -26.08 -0.79
N VAL A 24 2.83 -26.49 -2.05
CA VAL A 24 2.13 -25.91 -3.21
C VAL A 24 0.65 -26.27 -3.20
N LEU A 25 0.33 -27.54 -2.95
CA LEU A 25 -1.04 -28.05 -3.01
C LEU A 25 -1.83 -27.77 -1.72
N HIS A 26 -1.17 -27.84 -0.57
CA HIS A 26 -1.73 -27.79 0.77
C HIS A 26 -0.84 -26.97 1.73
N PRO A 27 -0.66 -25.66 1.48
CA PRO A 27 0.17 -24.83 2.35
C PRO A 27 -0.35 -24.82 3.79
N THR A 28 0.58 -24.87 4.74
CA THR A 28 0.28 -24.99 6.19
C THR A 28 -0.18 -23.67 6.84
N GLY A 29 0.16 -22.54 6.24
CA GLY A 29 -0.16 -21.21 6.73
C GLY A 29 -1.63 -20.87 6.54
N ALA A 30 -2.25 -20.24 7.55
CA ALA A 30 -3.68 -19.93 7.52
C ALA A 30 -4.06 -19.04 6.33
N GLY A 31 -3.27 -18.02 6.00
CA GLY A 31 -3.53 -17.14 4.85
C GLY A 31 -3.40 -17.86 3.50
N PRO A 32 -2.23 -18.42 3.15
CA PRO A 32 -2.05 -19.21 1.94
C PRO A 32 -3.07 -20.35 1.77
N SER A 33 -3.47 -21.01 2.87
CA SER A 33 -4.46 -22.09 2.82
C SER A 33 -5.83 -21.64 2.30
N VAL A 34 -6.21 -20.38 2.58
CA VAL A 34 -7.45 -19.76 2.08
C VAL A 34 -7.38 -19.60 0.56
N TYR A 35 -6.29 -19.05 0.03
CA TYR A 35 -6.10 -18.94 -1.43
C TYR A 35 -6.02 -20.30 -2.11
N ALA A 36 -5.29 -21.26 -1.54
CA ALA A 36 -5.23 -22.61 -2.08
C ALA A 36 -6.63 -23.27 -2.13
N ALA A 37 -7.44 -23.07 -1.09
CA ALA A 37 -8.83 -23.53 -1.07
C ALA A 37 -9.70 -22.81 -2.11
N LEU A 38 -9.56 -21.49 -2.25
CA LEU A 38 -10.27 -20.70 -3.26
C LEU A 38 -9.93 -21.18 -4.68
N VAL A 39 -8.65 -21.34 -5.00
CA VAL A 39 -8.19 -21.83 -6.32
C VAL A 39 -8.74 -23.23 -6.60
N ARG A 40 -8.65 -24.17 -5.63
CA ARG A 40 -9.23 -25.52 -5.81
C ARG A 40 -10.74 -25.48 -6.04
N ASN A 41 -11.45 -24.62 -5.32
CA ASN A 41 -12.91 -24.53 -5.41
C ASN A 41 -13.38 -23.82 -6.69
N LYS A 42 -12.70 -22.75 -7.11
CA LYS A 42 -13.12 -21.89 -8.22
C LYS A 42 -12.53 -22.31 -9.57
N ILE A 43 -11.25 -22.73 -9.59
CA ILE A 43 -10.56 -23.16 -10.81
C ILE A 43 -10.54 -24.70 -10.89
N GLY A 44 -10.09 -25.38 -9.84
CA GLY A 44 -9.91 -26.84 -9.85
C GLY A 44 -11.20 -27.62 -10.13
N ARG A 45 -12.32 -27.22 -9.54
CA ARG A 45 -13.63 -27.87 -9.80
C ARG A 45 -14.08 -27.71 -11.26
N MET A 46 -13.80 -26.57 -11.88
CA MET A 46 -14.14 -26.32 -13.28
C MET A 46 -13.24 -27.11 -14.21
N LEU A 47 -11.94 -27.12 -13.93
CA LEU A 47 -10.95 -27.90 -14.66
C LEU A 47 -11.25 -29.41 -14.64
N GLY A 48 -11.67 -29.95 -13.49
CA GLY A 48 -12.01 -31.37 -13.35
C GLY A 48 -13.19 -31.83 -14.23
N ARG A 49 -13.94 -30.92 -14.85
CA ARG A 49 -15.02 -31.24 -15.80
C ARG A 49 -14.53 -31.35 -17.23
N LEU A 50 -13.35 -30.82 -17.53
CA LEU A 50 -12.74 -30.90 -18.86
C LEU A 50 -12.13 -32.30 -19.06
N PRO A 51 -12.16 -32.86 -20.29
CA PRO A 51 -11.67 -34.21 -20.55
C PRO A 51 -10.23 -34.44 -20.06
N ASP A 52 -9.34 -33.47 -20.29
CA ASP A 52 -7.91 -33.56 -19.99
C ASP A 52 -7.56 -32.97 -18.61
N GLY A 53 -8.57 -32.52 -17.84
CA GLY A 53 -8.38 -31.81 -16.56
C GLY A 53 -8.73 -32.65 -15.31
N ARG A 54 -9.29 -33.86 -15.47
CA ARG A 54 -9.81 -34.68 -14.35
C ARG A 54 -8.77 -35.04 -13.29
N ASP A 55 -7.57 -35.37 -13.72
CA ASP A 55 -6.47 -35.79 -12.84
C ASP A 55 -5.49 -34.65 -12.53
N ALA A 56 -5.84 -33.41 -12.91
CA ALA A 56 -4.98 -32.25 -12.69
C ALA A 56 -4.94 -31.87 -11.21
N ARG A 57 -3.73 -31.57 -10.71
CA ARG A 57 -3.51 -31.10 -9.34
C ARG A 57 -3.35 -29.59 -9.36
N VAL A 58 -4.13 -28.92 -8.52
CA VAL A 58 -4.19 -27.46 -8.51
C VAL A 58 -3.73 -26.92 -7.15
N GLY A 59 -2.80 -25.99 -7.18
CA GLY A 59 -2.22 -25.35 -6.00
C GLY A 59 -1.79 -23.91 -6.28
N ILE A 60 -0.96 -23.37 -5.38
CA ILE A 60 -0.44 -22.00 -5.47
C ILE A 60 1.03 -21.95 -5.12
N LEU A 61 1.76 -20.99 -5.70
CA LEU A 61 3.07 -20.56 -5.22
C LEU A 61 2.90 -19.27 -4.43
N THR A 62 3.35 -19.25 -3.18
CA THR A 62 3.30 -18.08 -2.29
C THR A 62 4.66 -17.88 -1.63
N PRO A 63 5.09 -16.63 -1.33
CA PRO A 63 6.39 -16.36 -0.74
C PRO A 63 6.65 -17.13 0.56
N ASP A 64 5.66 -17.19 1.47
CA ASP A 64 5.73 -18.01 2.68
C ASP A 64 4.49 -18.91 2.81
N ALA A 65 4.66 -20.21 2.51
CA ALA A 65 3.60 -21.21 2.61
C ALA A 65 3.15 -21.51 4.06
N ALA A 66 3.88 -21.03 5.07
CA ALA A 66 3.56 -21.16 6.49
C ALA A 66 2.99 -19.86 7.10
N SER A 67 2.84 -18.80 6.29
CA SER A 67 2.38 -17.49 6.76
C SER A 67 0.98 -17.53 7.37
N THR A 68 0.81 -16.83 8.48
CA THR A 68 -0.52 -16.61 9.06
C THR A 68 -1.25 -15.42 8.44
N GLU A 69 -0.51 -14.56 7.73
CA GLU A 69 -1.02 -13.33 7.11
C GLU A 69 -1.56 -13.62 5.71
N THR A 70 -2.36 -12.69 5.18
CA THR A 70 -2.92 -12.81 3.84
C THR A 70 -1.83 -12.53 2.81
N GLU A 71 -1.33 -13.60 2.19
CA GLU A 71 -0.34 -13.53 1.12
C GLU A 71 -0.96 -13.90 -0.22
N PRO A 72 -1.14 -12.92 -1.13
CA PRO A 72 -1.55 -13.20 -2.49
C PRO A 72 -0.53 -14.13 -3.18
N PRO A 73 -1.01 -15.14 -3.92
CA PRO A 73 -0.12 -16.06 -4.61
C PRO A 73 0.67 -15.36 -5.74
N LEU A 74 1.93 -15.74 -5.89
CA LEU A 74 2.78 -15.38 -7.04
C LEU A 74 2.28 -16.05 -8.32
N ALA A 75 1.75 -17.27 -8.19
CA ALA A 75 1.20 -18.04 -9.29
C ALA A 75 0.10 -19.01 -8.83
N VAL A 76 -0.91 -19.19 -9.67
CA VAL A 76 -1.74 -20.41 -9.67
C VAL A 76 -0.94 -21.50 -10.39
N VAL A 77 -0.85 -22.69 -9.81
CA VAL A 77 -0.10 -23.81 -10.39
C VAL A 77 -0.99 -24.99 -10.67
N VAL A 78 -0.87 -25.55 -11.88
CA VAL A 78 -1.61 -26.73 -12.32
C VAL A 78 -0.64 -27.79 -12.86
N GLU A 79 -0.60 -28.96 -12.22
CA GLU A 79 0.16 -30.12 -12.67
C GLU A 79 -0.77 -31.14 -13.35
N PHE A 80 -0.49 -31.48 -14.60
CA PHE A 80 -1.23 -32.45 -15.39
C PHE A 80 -0.49 -33.79 -15.49
N ALA A 81 -1.26 -34.89 -15.54
CA ALA A 81 -0.71 -36.24 -15.68
C ALA A 81 -0.29 -36.57 -17.14
N SER A 82 -0.85 -35.88 -18.12
CA SER A 82 -0.63 -36.08 -19.56
C SER A 82 -0.52 -34.74 -20.29
N GLY A 83 -0.28 -34.78 -21.60
CA GLY A 83 -0.44 -33.60 -22.46
C GLY A 83 -1.89 -33.08 -22.42
N VAL A 84 -2.05 -31.80 -22.68
CA VAL A 84 -3.31 -31.07 -22.52
C VAL A 84 -3.70 -30.39 -23.83
N SER A 85 -4.99 -30.40 -24.16
CA SER A 85 -5.54 -29.68 -25.33
C SER A 85 -5.44 -28.16 -25.20
N ASP A 86 -5.29 -27.47 -26.33
CA ASP A 86 -5.27 -26.01 -26.40
C ASP A 86 -6.55 -25.39 -25.82
N ASP A 87 -7.72 -26.01 -26.05
CA ASP A 87 -9.01 -25.56 -25.49
C ASP A 87 -9.00 -25.55 -23.95
N THR A 88 -8.43 -26.60 -23.34
CA THR A 88 -8.30 -26.69 -21.88
C THR A 88 -7.33 -25.64 -21.34
N LEU A 89 -6.23 -25.39 -22.05
CA LEU A 89 -5.24 -24.36 -21.66
C LEU A 89 -5.82 -22.95 -21.78
N GLN A 90 -6.59 -22.66 -22.83
CA GLN A 90 -7.27 -21.38 -23.03
C GLN A 90 -8.33 -21.12 -21.95
N GLU A 91 -9.15 -22.12 -21.61
CA GLU A 91 -10.13 -21.99 -20.54
C GLU A 91 -9.44 -21.78 -19.18
N LEU A 92 -8.34 -22.50 -18.92
CA LEU A 92 -7.56 -22.30 -17.70
C LEU A 92 -6.95 -20.89 -17.61
N GLN A 93 -6.46 -20.34 -18.72
CA GLN A 93 -5.99 -18.94 -18.79
C GLN A 93 -7.12 -17.96 -18.50
N ARG A 94 -8.32 -18.17 -19.08
CA ARG A 94 -9.50 -17.35 -18.80
C ARG A 94 -9.89 -17.39 -17.33
N LEU A 95 -9.90 -18.57 -16.69
CA LEU A 95 -10.20 -18.72 -15.27
C LEU A 95 -9.13 -18.04 -14.40
N ALA A 96 -7.85 -18.18 -14.73
CA ALA A 96 -6.76 -17.52 -14.01
C ALA A 96 -6.83 -15.98 -14.12
N TRP A 97 -7.17 -15.45 -15.30
CA TRP A 97 -7.42 -14.02 -15.51
C TRP A 97 -8.59 -13.50 -14.64
N ASN A 98 -9.69 -14.26 -14.58
CA ASN A 98 -10.82 -13.94 -13.72
C ASN A 98 -10.50 -14.04 -12.22
N PHE A 99 -9.56 -14.90 -11.81
CA PHE A 99 -9.22 -15.10 -10.40
C PHE A 99 -8.63 -13.85 -9.75
N SER A 100 -7.89 -13.01 -10.51
CA SER A 100 -7.45 -11.66 -10.14
C SER A 100 -6.66 -11.48 -8.82
N HIS A 101 -6.40 -12.56 -8.08
CA HIS A 101 -5.53 -12.62 -6.89
C HIS A 101 -4.10 -13.03 -7.21
N SER A 102 -3.84 -13.50 -8.43
CA SER A 102 -2.52 -13.93 -8.91
C SER A 102 -2.23 -13.25 -10.25
N PRO A 103 -1.02 -12.71 -10.48
CA PRO A 103 -0.62 -12.21 -11.79
C PRO A 103 -0.24 -13.32 -12.78
N THR A 104 0.01 -14.54 -12.27
CA THR A 104 0.60 -15.64 -13.06
C THR A 104 -0.24 -16.91 -13.00
N LEU A 105 -0.24 -17.65 -14.10
CA LEU A 105 -0.62 -19.06 -14.16
C LEU A 105 0.59 -19.87 -14.63
N ILE A 106 0.88 -21.00 -13.98
CA ILE A 106 1.91 -21.93 -14.38
C ILE A 106 1.31 -23.32 -14.59
N THR A 107 1.55 -23.91 -15.76
CA THR A 107 1.12 -25.27 -16.08
C THR A 107 2.32 -26.19 -16.22
N LEU A 108 2.24 -27.38 -15.61
CA LEU A 108 3.23 -28.44 -15.70
C LEU A 108 2.59 -29.63 -16.42
N GLU A 109 3.11 -29.94 -17.59
CA GLU A 109 2.83 -31.15 -18.36
C GLU A 109 4.07 -32.04 -18.36
N PRO A 110 3.94 -33.35 -18.66
CA PRO A 110 5.05 -34.30 -18.61
C PRO A 110 6.36 -33.82 -19.28
N HIS A 111 6.28 -33.06 -20.37
CA HIS A 111 7.46 -32.63 -21.13
C HIS A 111 7.66 -31.12 -21.17
N LEU A 112 6.79 -30.35 -20.51
CA LEU A 112 6.75 -28.91 -20.68
C LEU A 112 6.22 -28.19 -19.45
N LEU A 113 6.92 -27.13 -19.04
CA LEU A 113 6.43 -26.16 -18.07
C LEU A 113 6.20 -24.84 -18.79
N ARG A 114 5.00 -24.28 -18.64
CA ARG A 114 4.58 -23.04 -19.29
C ARG A 114 4.20 -21.98 -18.26
N VAL A 115 4.58 -20.73 -18.52
CA VAL A 115 4.21 -19.57 -17.72
C VAL A 115 3.33 -18.64 -18.54
N TRP A 116 2.18 -18.30 -17.97
CA TRP A 116 1.15 -17.47 -18.57
C TRP A 116 0.94 -16.21 -17.73
N THR A 117 0.51 -15.14 -18.38
CA THR A 117 0.04 -13.93 -17.70
C THR A 117 -1.47 -14.00 -17.45
N ALA A 118 -1.86 -13.70 -16.21
CA ALA A 118 -3.25 -13.46 -15.81
C ALA A 118 -3.61 -11.96 -15.86
N CYS A 119 -2.76 -11.14 -16.50
CA CYS A 119 -2.94 -9.70 -16.67
C CYS A 119 -3.31 -9.31 -18.10
N GLU A 120 -3.61 -10.29 -18.96
CA GLU A 120 -4.07 -10.06 -20.34
C GLU A 120 -5.42 -10.73 -20.56
N ALA A 121 -6.34 -9.99 -21.20
CA ALA A 121 -7.64 -10.53 -21.52
C ALA A 121 -7.56 -11.74 -22.47
N PRO A 122 -8.37 -12.78 -22.25
CA PRO A 122 -8.54 -13.87 -23.20
C PRO A 122 -9.11 -13.30 -24.51
N THR A 123 -8.47 -13.66 -25.63
CA THR A 123 -8.88 -13.23 -26.96
C THR A 123 -9.29 -14.45 -27.78
N PRO A 124 -10.54 -14.53 -28.25
CA PRO A 124 -10.98 -15.65 -29.09
C PRO A 124 -10.07 -15.85 -30.31
N GLY A 125 -9.63 -17.08 -30.54
CA GLY A 125 -8.76 -17.43 -31.67
C GLY A 125 -7.28 -17.10 -31.51
N ARG A 126 -6.84 -16.55 -30.36
CA ARG A 126 -5.40 -16.37 -30.05
C ARG A 126 -4.71 -17.72 -29.91
N GLN A 127 -3.57 -17.90 -30.56
CA GLN A 127 -2.78 -19.12 -30.39
C GLN A 127 -2.15 -19.18 -29.00
N VAL A 128 -2.04 -20.39 -28.44
CA VAL A 128 -1.44 -20.62 -27.12
C VAL A 128 -0.04 -20.01 -27.02
N GLY A 129 0.80 -20.18 -28.05
CA GLY A 129 2.16 -19.65 -28.07
C GLY A 129 2.26 -18.15 -27.82
N ASP A 130 1.33 -17.37 -28.39
CA ASP A 130 1.32 -15.90 -28.26
C ASP A 130 0.93 -15.45 -26.84
N ALA A 131 0.22 -16.28 -26.10
CA ALA A 131 -0.22 -15.99 -24.73
C ALA A 131 0.86 -16.33 -23.68
N LEU A 132 1.84 -17.16 -24.02
CA LEU A 132 2.91 -17.56 -23.11
C LEU A 132 3.90 -16.42 -22.87
N VAL A 133 4.38 -16.35 -21.63
CA VAL A 133 5.45 -15.44 -21.19
C VAL A 133 6.79 -16.18 -21.19
N HIS A 134 6.80 -17.42 -20.72
CA HIS A 134 8.01 -18.23 -20.63
C HIS A 134 7.70 -19.72 -20.77
N THR A 135 8.68 -20.51 -21.21
CA THR A 135 8.51 -21.96 -21.41
C THR A 135 9.81 -22.69 -21.08
N LEU A 136 9.70 -23.87 -20.45
CA LEU A 136 10.82 -24.71 -20.07
C LEU A 136 10.55 -26.17 -20.49
N THR A 137 11.40 -26.69 -21.37
CA THR A 137 11.31 -28.06 -21.89
C THR A 137 11.96 -29.06 -20.94
N SER A 138 11.56 -30.34 -21.01
CA SER A 138 12.21 -31.41 -20.24
C SER A 138 13.72 -31.47 -20.48
N GLU A 139 14.20 -31.28 -21.71
CA GLU A 139 15.64 -31.27 -22.03
C GLU A 139 16.42 -30.20 -21.25
N ALA A 140 15.92 -28.97 -21.22
CA ALA A 140 16.53 -27.90 -20.43
C ALA A 140 16.48 -28.19 -18.92
N PHE A 141 15.35 -28.73 -18.45
CA PHE A 141 15.08 -29.05 -17.05
C PHE A 141 15.94 -30.19 -16.48
N TYR A 142 16.35 -31.12 -17.34
CA TYR A 142 17.14 -32.30 -17.01
C TYR A 142 18.58 -32.24 -17.55
N SER A 143 19.03 -31.07 -17.98
CA SER A 143 20.44 -30.84 -18.33
C SER A 143 21.37 -31.11 -17.14
N ALA A 144 22.66 -31.38 -17.39
CA ALA A 144 23.62 -31.72 -16.34
C ALA A 144 23.79 -30.63 -15.28
N SER A 145 23.58 -29.37 -15.66
CA SER A 145 23.57 -28.20 -14.78
C SER A 145 22.38 -27.30 -15.13
N PRO A 146 21.17 -27.61 -14.63
CA PRO A 146 19.95 -26.90 -15.02
C PRO A 146 20.00 -25.40 -14.73
N LEU A 147 20.66 -24.99 -13.65
CA LEU A 147 20.78 -23.58 -13.25
C LEU A 147 21.71 -22.76 -14.15
N ASP A 148 22.55 -23.40 -14.97
CA ASP A 148 23.33 -22.70 -16.00
C ASP A 148 22.43 -22.25 -17.17
N VAL A 149 21.35 -22.99 -17.43
CA VAL A 149 20.35 -22.65 -18.45
C VAL A 149 19.54 -21.42 -18.01
N ALA A 150 19.61 -20.35 -18.81
CA ALA A 150 18.94 -19.08 -18.50
C ALA A 150 17.43 -19.24 -18.26
N ALA A 151 16.76 -20.08 -19.06
CA ALA A 151 15.33 -20.35 -18.92
C ALA A 151 14.96 -21.02 -17.59
N THR A 152 15.79 -21.93 -17.07
CA THR A 152 15.60 -22.56 -15.76
C THR A 152 15.85 -21.56 -14.65
N ARG A 153 16.94 -20.78 -14.74
CA ARG A 153 17.30 -19.77 -13.73
C ARG A 153 16.24 -18.68 -13.58
N ALA A 154 15.59 -18.27 -14.67
CA ALA A 154 14.50 -17.30 -14.64
C ALA A 154 13.33 -17.74 -13.74
N LEU A 155 13.06 -19.05 -13.65
CA LEU A 155 12.00 -19.64 -12.81
C LEU A 155 12.49 -20.18 -11.48
N HIS A 156 13.78 -20.01 -11.14
CA HIS A 156 14.28 -20.38 -9.82
C HIS A 156 13.54 -19.59 -8.73
N TRP A 157 13.32 -20.19 -7.56
CA TRP A 157 12.54 -19.62 -6.46
C TRP A 157 13.01 -18.21 -6.07
N ILE A 158 14.33 -18.02 -6.03
CA ILE A 158 14.94 -16.72 -5.72
C ILE A 158 14.52 -15.60 -6.69
N SER A 159 14.35 -15.92 -7.99
CA SER A 159 13.93 -14.99 -9.04
C SER A 159 12.44 -14.66 -8.95
N LEU A 160 11.61 -15.65 -8.61
CA LEU A 160 10.17 -15.47 -8.43
C LEU A 160 9.85 -14.63 -7.18
N VAL A 161 10.45 -14.96 -6.04
CA VAL A 161 10.17 -14.26 -4.76
C VAL A 161 10.80 -12.87 -4.71
N SER A 162 11.97 -12.67 -5.32
CA SER A 162 12.53 -11.32 -5.48
C SER A 162 11.77 -10.49 -6.52
N GLY A 163 10.89 -11.12 -7.30
CA GLY A 163 10.15 -10.57 -8.43
C GLY A 163 10.97 -10.26 -9.68
N ASP A 164 12.23 -10.67 -9.75
CA ASP A 164 13.14 -10.38 -10.88
C ASP A 164 12.56 -10.89 -12.21
N PHE A 165 11.87 -12.04 -12.17
CA PHE A 165 11.10 -12.57 -13.29
C PHE A 165 10.04 -11.58 -13.79
N PHE A 166 9.27 -10.97 -12.88
CA PHE A 166 8.22 -10.02 -13.26
C PHE A 166 8.79 -8.71 -13.78
N ALA A 167 9.89 -8.22 -13.19
CA ALA A 167 10.60 -7.03 -13.66
C ALA A 167 11.06 -7.20 -15.13
N SER A 168 11.64 -8.37 -15.42
CA SER A 168 12.17 -8.71 -16.75
C SER A 168 11.07 -8.84 -17.82
N HIS A 169 9.82 -9.07 -17.42
CA HIS A 169 8.67 -9.25 -18.30
C HIS A 169 7.56 -8.21 -18.05
N ALA A 170 7.90 -7.04 -17.50
CA ALA A 170 6.93 -6.06 -16.99
C ALA A 170 5.81 -5.68 -17.99
N ALA A 171 6.11 -5.65 -19.29
CA ALA A 171 5.15 -5.34 -20.35
C ALA A 171 3.97 -6.32 -20.44
N ARG A 172 4.14 -7.58 -19.99
CA ARG A 172 3.11 -8.62 -20.02
C ARG A 172 2.30 -8.71 -18.71
N PHE A 173 2.69 -7.98 -17.66
CA PHE A 173 2.09 -8.04 -16.32
C PHE A 173 1.45 -6.70 -15.92
N ASP A 174 0.82 -5.99 -16.87
CA ASP A 174 0.13 -4.74 -16.59
C ASP A 174 -1.21 -4.98 -15.87
N ARG A 175 -1.37 -4.36 -14.69
CA ARG A 175 -2.58 -4.48 -13.88
C ARG A 175 -3.84 -4.02 -14.59
N ASP A 176 -3.74 -3.02 -15.47
CA ASP A 176 -4.92 -2.48 -16.16
C ASP A 176 -5.57 -3.50 -17.11
N GLY A 177 -4.84 -4.55 -17.50
CA GLY A 177 -5.35 -5.66 -18.31
C GLY A 177 -6.00 -6.82 -17.52
N ARG A 178 -6.10 -6.73 -16.18
CA ARG A 178 -6.78 -7.76 -15.36
C ARG A 178 -8.30 -7.68 -15.47
N ALA A 179 -8.97 -8.81 -15.23
CA ALA A 179 -10.42 -8.93 -15.33
C ALA A 179 -11.17 -7.91 -14.46
N ASP A 180 -10.72 -7.69 -13.22
CA ASP A 180 -11.36 -6.76 -12.30
C ASP A 180 -11.29 -5.30 -12.78
N GLN A 181 -10.14 -4.87 -13.31
CA GLN A 181 -9.96 -3.51 -13.83
C GLN A 181 -10.71 -3.29 -15.15
N MET A 182 -10.70 -4.29 -16.03
CA MET A 182 -11.43 -4.24 -17.29
C MET A 182 -12.95 -4.25 -17.07
N LEU A 183 -13.45 -5.07 -16.14
CA LEU A 183 -14.88 -5.12 -15.80
C LEU A 183 -15.36 -3.76 -15.27
N LEU A 184 -14.56 -3.13 -14.40
CA LEU A 184 -14.80 -1.77 -13.92
C LEU A 184 -14.90 -0.75 -15.07
N GLY A 185 -14.00 -0.84 -16.05
CA GLY A 185 -14.03 -0.01 -17.26
C GLY A 185 -15.29 -0.22 -18.09
N ASN A 186 -15.65 -1.48 -18.33
CA ASN A 186 -16.82 -1.85 -19.13
C ASN A 186 -18.12 -1.36 -18.48
N LEU A 187 -18.24 -1.51 -17.17
CA LEU A 187 -19.42 -1.10 -16.41
C LEU A 187 -19.61 0.43 -16.36
N ARG A 188 -18.52 1.22 -16.28
CA ARG A 188 -18.58 2.68 -16.44
C ARG A 188 -19.12 3.09 -17.80
N PHE A 189 -18.57 2.52 -18.85
CA PHE A 189 -19.03 2.75 -20.22
C PHE A 189 -20.52 2.43 -20.36
N MET A 190 -20.99 1.33 -19.76
CA MET A 190 -22.40 0.97 -19.81
C MET A 190 -23.30 1.93 -19.06
N ARG A 191 -22.89 2.42 -17.90
CA ARG A 191 -23.65 3.46 -17.19
C ARG A 191 -23.78 4.72 -18.05
N ASP A 192 -22.68 5.17 -18.67
CA ASP A 192 -22.71 6.36 -19.55
C ASP A 192 -23.60 6.15 -20.78
N ARG A 193 -23.60 4.93 -21.32
CA ARG A 193 -24.48 4.54 -22.42
C ARG A 193 -25.95 4.56 -21.99
N LEU A 194 -26.30 3.95 -20.85
CA LEU A 194 -27.66 3.97 -20.31
C LEU A 194 -28.14 5.40 -20.01
N TYR A 195 -27.25 6.24 -19.50
CA TYR A 195 -27.54 7.66 -19.27
C TYR A 195 -27.86 8.37 -20.60
N ALA A 196 -27.06 8.13 -21.65
CA ALA A 196 -27.30 8.69 -22.97
C ALA A 196 -28.62 8.22 -23.60
N GLU A 197 -29.07 7.01 -23.27
CA GLU A 197 -30.37 6.46 -23.68
C GLU A 197 -31.52 6.89 -22.74
N GLY A 198 -31.30 7.83 -21.82
CA GLY A 198 -32.34 8.49 -21.03
C GLY A 198 -32.56 7.93 -19.62
N LEU A 199 -31.78 6.95 -19.15
CA LEU A 199 -31.82 6.46 -17.77
C LEU A 199 -31.02 7.39 -16.84
N VAL A 200 -31.55 8.60 -16.61
CA VAL A 200 -30.87 9.68 -15.86
C VAL A 200 -30.92 9.53 -14.35
N ASP A 201 -31.73 8.60 -13.83
CA ASP A 201 -31.82 8.34 -12.40
C ASP A 201 -30.74 7.36 -11.96
N ASP A 202 -29.71 7.89 -11.31
CA ASP A 202 -28.52 7.15 -10.87
C ASP A 202 -28.89 5.97 -9.95
N ASP A 203 -29.85 6.15 -9.05
CA ASP A 203 -30.29 5.10 -8.11
C ASP A 203 -30.84 3.89 -8.88
N VAL A 204 -31.74 4.14 -9.84
CA VAL A 204 -32.33 3.10 -10.67
C VAL A 204 -31.27 2.44 -11.57
N CYS A 205 -30.39 3.21 -12.19
CA CYS A 205 -29.32 2.69 -13.04
C CYS A 205 -28.40 1.74 -12.25
N HIS A 206 -27.96 2.16 -11.06
CA HIS A 206 -27.09 1.34 -10.21
C HIS A 206 -27.79 0.08 -9.70
N ASP A 207 -29.05 0.19 -9.25
CA ASP A 207 -29.83 -0.98 -8.77
C ASP A 207 -30.12 -1.96 -9.93
N LEU A 208 -30.29 -1.47 -11.17
CA LEU A 208 -30.43 -2.31 -12.36
C LEU A 208 -29.14 -3.05 -12.71
N LEU A 209 -27.99 -2.33 -12.78
CA LEU A 209 -26.69 -2.95 -13.01
C LEU A 209 -26.35 -3.98 -11.91
N ALA A 210 -26.75 -3.71 -10.66
CA ALA A 210 -26.58 -4.65 -9.56
C ALA A 210 -27.35 -5.95 -9.72
N ARG A 211 -28.62 -5.85 -10.10
CA ARG A 211 -29.43 -7.03 -10.39
C ARG A 211 -28.89 -7.80 -11.58
N VAL A 212 -28.38 -7.12 -12.61
CA VAL A 212 -27.74 -7.78 -13.75
C VAL A 212 -26.50 -8.59 -13.31
N ILE A 213 -25.62 -8.00 -12.51
CA ILE A 213 -24.44 -8.70 -11.97
C ILE A 213 -24.85 -9.88 -11.09
N PHE A 214 -25.82 -9.69 -10.20
CA PHE A 214 -26.33 -10.74 -9.32
C PHE A 214 -26.93 -11.91 -10.11
N ILE A 215 -27.74 -11.61 -11.13
CA ILE A 215 -28.36 -12.64 -11.96
C ILE A 215 -27.29 -13.35 -12.79
N GLN A 216 -26.32 -12.63 -13.36
CA GLN A 216 -25.19 -13.25 -14.05
C GLN A 216 -24.41 -14.18 -13.11
N PHE A 217 -24.18 -13.78 -11.85
CA PHE A 217 -23.58 -14.65 -10.83
C PHE A 217 -24.40 -15.94 -10.62
N LEU A 218 -25.74 -15.87 -10.65
CA LEU A 218 -26.59 -17.08 -10.55
C LEU A 218 -26.50 -17.99 -11.79
N PHE A 219 -26.19 -17.45 -12.97
CA PHE A 219 -25.95 -18.21 -14.20
C PHE A 219 -24.55 -18.85 -14.23
N ASP A 220 -23.56 -18.20 -13.65
CA ASP A 220 -22.17 -18.68 -13.67
C ASP A 220 -21.88 -19.64 -12.51
N ARG A 221 -22.48 -19.40 -11.33
CA ARG A 221 -22.21 -20.18 -10.12
C ARG A 221 -22.79 -21.58 -10.23
N LYS A 222 -21.89 -22.53 -10.47
CA LYS A 222 -22.21 -23.97 -10.58
C LYS A 222 -22.07 -24.69 -9.25
N ASP A 223 -22.95 -25.65 -9.01
CA ASP A 223 -22.86 -26.59 -7.90
C ASP A 223 -21.82 -27.69 -8.15
N THR A 224 -21.77 -28.71 -7.30
CA THR A 224 -20.83 -29.83 -7.43
C THR A 224 -21.03 -30.63 -8.73
N ASP A 225 -22.28 -30.81 -9.17
CA ASP A 225 -22.63 -31.55 -10.39
C ASP A 225 -22.49 -30.71 -11.68
N GLY A 226 -22.26 -29.41 -11.55
CA GLY A 226 -22.07 -28.51 -12.69
C GLY A 226 -23.33 -27.79 -13.15
N ALA A 227 -24.42 -27.93 -12.41
CA ALA A 227 -25.65 -27.19 -12.63
C ALA A 227 -25.53 -25.79 -12.01
N ALA A 228 -25.89 -24.76 -12.78
CA ALA A 228 -25.99 -23.40 -12.28
C ALA A 228 -27.29 -23.20 -11.47
N ALA A 229 -27.35 -22.16 -10.64
CA ALA A 229 -28.60 -21.82 -9.94
C ALA A 229 -29.70 -21.45 -10.96
N LEU A 230 -29.33 -20.65 -11.96
CA LEU A 230 -30.15 -20.32 -13.12
C LEU A 230 -29.49 -20.86 -14.39
N ASP A 231 -30.24 -21.57 -15.21
CA ASP A 231 -29.82 -22.06 -16.52
C ASP A 231 -31.04 -22.15 -17.45
N ALA A 232 -30.83 -22.53 -18.71
CA ALA A 232 -31.93 -22.69 -19.68
C ALA A 232 -33.01 -23.67 -19.18
N GLY A 233 -32.62 -24.72 -18.46
CA GLY A 233 -33.55 -25.69 -17.89
C GLY A 233 -34.44 -25.08 -16.81
N LYS A 234 -33.88 -24.26 -15.93
CA LYS A 234 -34.60 -23.53 -14.89
C LYS A 234 -35.53 -22.48 -15.49
N LEU A 235 -35.09 -21.73 -16.50
CA LEU A 235 -35.94 -20.78 -17.22
C LEU A 235 -37.12 -21.50 -17.91
N THR A 236 -36.89 -22.67 -18.51
CA THR A 236 -37.96 -23.51 -19.09
C THR A 236 -38.96 -23.96 -18.02
N ARG A 237 -38.52 -24.29 -16.81
CA ARG A 237 -39.44 -24.62 -15.70
C ARG A 237 -40.29 -23.42 -15.27
N LEU A 238 -39.69 -22.22 -15.21
CA LEU A 238 -40.42 -20.99 -14.89
C LEU A 238 -41.43 -20.60 -15.99
N TYR A 239 -41.17 -20.99 -17.24
CA TYR A 239 -42.18 -20.90 -18.29
C TYR A 239 -43.33 -21.90 -18.05
N ASN A 240 -42.99 -23.16 -17.79
CA ASN A 240 -43.99 -24.23 -17.59
C ASN A 240 -44.88 -24.00 -16.36
N ASP A 241 -44.40 -23.33 -15.32
CA ASP A 241 -45.18 -22.96 -14.13
C ASP A 241 -45.94 -21.63 -14.25
N GLY A 242 -45.81 -20.95 -15.40
CA GLY A 242 -46.52 -19.70 -15.72
C GLY A 242 -45.86 -18.42 -15.19
N THR A 243 -44.71 -18.51 -14.52
CA THR A 243 -43.94 -17.35 -14.07
C THR A 243 -43.47 -16.51 -15.28
N LEU A 244 -42.85 -17.15 -16.27
CA LEU A 244 -42.41 -16.52 -17.52
C LEU A 244 -43.39 -16.83 -18.67
N LYS A 245 -43.50 -15.92 -19.64
CA LYS A 245 -44.35 -16.09 -20.83
C LYS A 245 -43.62 -16.76 -22.00
N HIS A 246 -42.28 -16.76 -22.01
CA HIS A 246 -41.47 -17.36 -23.07
C HIS A 246 -40.34 -18.23 -22.52
N ILE A 247 -39.74 -19.04 -23.40
CA ILE A 247 -38.57 -19.88 -23.12
C ILE A 247 -37.31 -19.14 -23.59
N TYR A 248 -36.27 -19.14 -22.76
CA TYR A 248 -35.01 -18.46 -23.01
C TYR A 248 -33.82 -19.41 -22.83
N ARG A 249 -32.77 -19.23 -23.62
CA ARG A 249 -31.53 -20.01 -23.50
C ARG A 249 -30.53 -19.41 -22.52
N ASN A 250 -30.52 -18.10 -22.38
CA ASN A 250 -29.58 -17.36 -21.55
C ASN A 250 -30.15 -16.02 -21.10
N PHE A 251 -29.42 -15.32 -20.25
CA PHE A 251 -29.85 -14.04 -19.70
C PHE A 251 -29.93 -12.91 -20.74
N SER A 252 -29.01 -12.87 -21.70
CA SER A 252 -29.02 -11.87 -22.79
C SER A 252 -30.35 -11.92 -23.56
N GLU A 253 -30.83 -13.11 -23.90
CA GLU A 253 -32.11 -13.31 -24.61
C GLU A 253 -33.33 -12.89 -23.76
N LEU A 254 -33.29 -13.17 -22.45
CA LEU A 254 -34.37 -12.78 -21.54
C LEU A 254 -34.51 -11.26 -21.43
N LEU A 255 -33.39 -10.52 -21.40
CA LEU A 255 -33.37 -9.06 -21.32
C LEU A 255 -34.03 -8.37 -22.53
N THR A 256 -34.15 -9.03 -23.68
CA THR A 256 -34.87 -8.45 -24.83
C THR A 256 -36.39 -8.41 -24.61
N HIS A 257 -36.90 -9.05 -23.54
CA HIS A 257 -38.31 -9.11 -23.20
C HIS A 257 -38.56 -8.44 -21.84
N TYR A 258 -39.08 -7.22 -21.90
CA TYR A 258 -39.30 -6.37 -20.73
C TYR A 258 -40.15 -7.03 -19.65
N ASP A 259 -41.33 -7.54 -20.01
CA ASP A 259 -42.29 -8.16 -19.09
C ASP A 259 -41.67 -9.35 -18.35
N ASP A 260 -41.04 -10.27 -19.07
CA ASP A 260 -40.46 -11.49 -18.50
C ASP A 260 -39.20 -11.18 -17.68
N THR A 261 -38.46 -10.12 -18.03
CA THR A 261 -37.37 -9.58 -17.20
C THR A 261 -37.88 -9.14 -15.83
N TYR A 262 -38.92 -8.30 -15.80
CA TYR A 262 -39.46 -7.82 -14.54
C TYR A 262 -40.16 -8.91 -13.73
N ARG A 263 -40.80 -9.89 -14.39
CA ARG A 263 -41.32 -11.10 -13.73
C ARG A 263 -40.22 -11.91 -13.05
N LEU A 264 -39.08 -12.08 -13.72
CA LEU A 264 -37.93 -12.75 -13.11
C LEU A 264 -37.41 -11.95 -11.90
N PHE A 265 -37.29 -10.62 -12.01
CA PHE A 265 -36.83 -9.78 -10.90
C PHE A 265 -37.77 -9.89 -9.69
N GLU A 266 -39.08 -9.85 -9.92
CA GLU A 266 -40.08 -10.00 -8.85
C GLU A 266 -40.04 -11.40 -8.23
N TRP A 267 -39.91 -12.44 -9.05
CA TRP A 267 -39.76 -13.81 -8.58
C TRP A 267 -38.52 -14.00 -7.70
N LEU A 268 -37.37 -13.43 -8.09
CA LEU A 268 -36.15 -13.46 -7.29
C LEU A 268 -36.32 -12.68 -5.97
N ASN A 269 -37.00 -11.53 -6.00
CA ASN A 269 -37.28 -10.75 -4.80
C ASN A 269 -38.06 -11.56 -3.74
N ILE A 270 -39.11 -12.26 -4.15
CA ILE A 270 -39.94 -13.10 -3.26
C ILE A 270 -39.11 -14.20 -2.61
N ARG A 271 -38.16 -14.78 -3.35
CA ARG A 271 -37.36 -15.92 -2.87
C ARG A 271 -36.24 -15.52 -1.94
N PHE A 272 -35.52 -14.45 -2.26
CA PHE A 272 -34.36 -14.02 -1.50
C PHE A 272 -34.70 -13.04 -0.37
N ASN A 273 -35.76 -12.24 -0.50
CA ASN A 273 -36.22 -11.24 0.49
C ASN A 273 -35.10 -10.33 1.02
N GLY A 274 -34.44 -9.60 0.11
CA GLY A 274 -33.31 -8.72 0.45
C GLY A 274 -33.42 -7.31 -0.15
N ASP A 275 -32.55 -6.41 0.31
CA ASP A 275 -32.53 -4.99 -0.08
C ASP A 275 -32.17 -4.70 -1.56
N LEU A 276 -31.97 -5.74 -2.38
CA LEU A 276 -31.50 -5.68 -3.77
C LEU A 276 -32.60 -5.31 -4.78
N PHE A 277 -33.86 -5.57 -4.47
CA PHE A 277 -34.97 -5.37 -5.41
C PHE A 277 -35.85 -4.17 -5.00
N PRO A 278 -36.57 -3.55 -5.97
CA PRO A 278 -37.51 -2.48 -5.68
C PRO A 278 -38.63 -2.90 -4.72
N GLY A 279 -39.20 -1.91 -4.04
CA GLY A 279 -40.34 -2.11 -3.16
C GLY A 279 -39.95 -2.60 -1.77
N LYS A 280 -39.66 -1.64 -0.89
CA LYS A 280 -39.13 -1.85 0.48
C LYS A 280 -40.14 -1.52 1.59
N GLY A 281 -41.42 -1.47 1.24
CA GLY A 281 -42.47 -1.27 2.23
C GLY A 281 -42.69 -2.52 3.08
N ASP A 282 -42.95 -2.32 4.38
CA ASP A 282 -43.45 -3.39 5.26
C ASP A 282 -44.83 -3.90 4.82
N THR A 283 -45.52 -3.16 3.93
CA THR A 283 -46.79 -3.53 3.32
C THR A 283 -46.67 -3.78 1.82
N SER A 284 -47.55 -4.62 1.28
CA SER A 284 -47.57 -4.95 -0.15
C SER A 284 -47.78 -3.73 -1.05
N GLU A 285 -48.53 -2.73 -0.57
CA GLU A 285 -48.82 -1.48 -1.30
C GLU A 285 -47.56 -0.62 -1.45
N ALA A 286 -46.78 -0.45 -0.38
CA ALA A 286 -45.54 0.33 -0.44
C ALA A 286 -44.45 -0.39 -1.25
N ARG A 287 -44.49 -1.73 -1.35
CA ARG A 287 -43.64 -2.48 -2.28
C ARG A 287 -44.03 -2.22 -3.74
N ALA A 288 -45.31 -2.26 -4.06
CA ALA A 288 -45.82 -1.99 -5.40
C ALA A 288 -45.44 -0.59 -5.92
N VAL A 289 -45.42 0.42 -5.05
CA VAL A 289 -44.98 1.78 -5.40
C VAL A 289 -43.52 1.82 -5.88
N GLY A 290 -42.63 1.08 -5.21
CA GLY A 290 -41.21 1.00 -5.60
C GLY A 290 -41.03 0.41 -7.00
N TRP A 291 -41.69 -0.73 -7.27
CA TRP A 291 -41.69 -1.36 -8.60
C TRP A 291 -42.26 -0.45 -9.69
N ALA A 292 -43.43 0.15 -9.44
CA ALA A 292 -44.06 1.06 -10.39
C ALA A 292 -43.22 2.31 -10.67
N THR A 293 -42.41 2.75 -9.70
CA THR A 293 -41.51 3.90 -9.89
C THR A 293 -40.35 3.55 -10.80
N GLU A 294 -39.75 2.38 -10.61
CA GLU A 294 -38.67 1.92 -11.48
C GLU A 294 -39.15 1.59 -12.90
N GLN A 295 -40.26 0.87 -13.03
CA GLN A 295 -40.80 0.47 -14.34
C GLN A 295 -41.20 1.67 -15.21
N ARG A 296 -41.47 2.84 -14.59
CA ARG A 296 -41.69 4.10 -15.31
C ARG A 296 -40.42 4.74 -15.86
N ARG A 297 -39.25 4.35 -15.35
CA ARG A 297 -37.94 4.93 -15.67
C ARG A 297 -37.10 4.03 -16.57
N VAL A 298 -37.20 2.71 -16.38
CA VAL A 298 -36.51 1.72 -17.22
C VAL A 298 -37.39 1.38 -18.42
N THR A 299 -36.85 1.54 -19.63
CA THR A 299 -37.54 1.23 -20.89
C THR A 299 -37.03 -0.07 -21.54
N PRO A 300 -37.73 -0.62 -22.53
CA PRO A 300 -37.24 -1.78 -23.30
C PRO A 300 -35.88 -1.52 -23.97
N GLU A 301 -35.61 -0.29 -24.42
CA GLU A 301 -34.34 0.10 -25.04
C GLU A 301 -33.18 -0.03 -24.06
N HIS A 302 -33.36 0.37 -22.79
CA HIS A 302 -32.34 0.19 -21.75
C HIS A 302 -31.99 -1.29 -21.55
N LEU A 303 -33.00 -2.17 -21.53
CA LEU A 303 -32.77 -3.60 -21.40
C LEU A 303 -32.15 -4.23 -22.65
N SER A 304 -32.48 -3.72 -23.85
CA SER A 304 -31.84 -4.14 -25.10
C SER A 304 -30.34 -3.80 -25.10
N VAL A 305 -29.98 -2.61 -24.62
CA VAL A 305 -28.57 -2.20 -24.47
C VAL A 305 -27.84 -3.11 -23.49
N LEU A 306 -28.48 -3.50 -22.38
CA LEU A 306 -27.90 -4.48 -21.46
C LEU A 306 -27.81 -5.88 -22.08
N SER A 307 -28.78 -6.29 -22.89
CA SER A 307 -28.75 -7.56 -23.63
C SER A 307 -27.54 -7.63 -24.55
N ASP A 308 -27.30 -6.59 -25.34
CA ASP A 308 -26.18 -6.52 -26.27
C ASP A 308 -24.84 -6.48 -25.56
N PHE A 309 -24.77 -5.76 -24.44
CA PHE A 309 -23.58 -5.73 -23.60
C PHE A 309 -23.23 -7.12 -23.05
N ILE A 310 -24.19 -7.78 -22.42
CA ILE A 310 -24.01 -9.12 -21.83
C ILE A 310 -23.70 -10.16 -22.90
N GLY A 311 -24.32 -10.00 -24.08
CA GLY A 311 -24.09 -10.84 -25.24
C GLY A 311 -22.75 -10.62 -25.95
N GLY A 312 -21.95 -9.63 -25.53
CA GLY A 312 -20.68 -9.31 -26.20
C GLY A 312 -20.83 -8.63 -27.56
N ARG A 313 -22.01 -8.06 -27.87
CA ARG A 313 -22.36 -7.46 -29.17
C ARG A 313 -22.13 -5.95 -29.24
N ILE A 314 -21.63 -5.35 -28.16
CA ILE A 314 -21.30 -3.92 -28.10
C ILE A 314 -19.81 -3.72 -28.34
N ASP A 315 -19.47 -2.77 -29.21
CA ASP A 315 -18.10 -2.29 -29.39
C ASP A 315 -17.72 -1.33 -28.26
N MET A 316 -16.62 -1.64 -27.59
CA MET A 316 -16.03 -0.78 -26.57
C MET A 316 -15.22 0.35 -27.24
N PRO A 317 -14.97 1.49 -26.56
CA PRO A 317 -14.20 2.61 -27.12
C PRO A 317 -12.79 2.24 -27.62
N SER A 318 -12.22 1.13 -27.16
CA SER A 318 -10.93 0.60 -27.60
C SER A 318 -10.98 -0.08 -28.98
N GLY A 319 -12.17 -0.26 -29.58
CA GLY A 319 -12.37 -1.06 -30.79
C GLY A 319 -12.43 -2.57 -30.54
N GLN A 320 -12.38 -2.99 -29.27
CA GLN A 320 -12.60 -4.37 -28.85
C GLN A 320 -14.10 -4.60 -28.57
N GLY A 321 -14.63 -5.78 -28.91
CA GLY A 321 -15.98 -6.18 -28.47
C GLY A 321 -16.08 -6.34 -26.94
N ALA A 322 -17.28 -6.20 -26.38
CA ALA A 322 -17.51 -6.30 -24.94
C ALA A 322 -17.09 -7.69 -24.40
N LEU A 323 -16.18 -7.67 -23.40
CA LEU A 323 -15.63 -8.88 -22.77
C LEU A 323 -16.59 -9.58 -21.80
N TRP A 324 -17.87 -9.19 -21.74
CA TRP A 324 -18.81 -9.78 -20.79
C TRP A 324 -18.86 -11.31 -20.85
N PRO A 325 -18.87 -11.97 -22.02
CA PRO A 325 -18.85 -13.44 -22.11
C PRO A 325 -17.57 -14.10 -21.59
N GLN A 326 -16.48 -13.34 -21.43
CA GLN A 326 -15.21 -13.85 -20.92
C GLN A 326 -15.13 -13.80 -19.39
N TYR A 327 -15.99 -13.02 -18.74
CA TYR A 327 -16.04 -12.97 -17.27
C TYR A 327 -16.63 -14.27 -16.71
N ALA A 328 -16.04 -14.75 -15.62
CA ALA A 328 -16.56 -15.85 -14.81
C ALA A 328 -16.91 -15.31 -13.43
N PHE A 329 -18.16 -14.92 -13.21
CA PHE A 329 -18.58 -14.25 -11.98
C PHE A 329 -18.52 -15.15 -10.73
N ASP A 330 -18.41 -16.47 -10.90
CA ASP A 330 -18.13 -17.42 -9.83
C ASP A 330 -16.64 -17.47 -9.44
N VAL A 331 -15.75 -17.06 -10.34
CA VAL A 331 -14.31 -16.98 -10.13
C VAL A 331 -13.86 -15.61 -9.64
N ILE A 332 -14.44 -14.53 -10.20
CA ILE A 332 -14.11 -13.14 -9.84
C ILE A 332 -14.27 -12.92 -8.33
N PRO A 333 -13.28 -12.29 -7.66
CA PRO A 333 -13.38 -11.97 -6.25
C PRO A 333 -14.52 -11.00 -5.92
N LEU A 334 -15.27 -11.29 -4.86
CA LEU A 334 -16.49 -10.57 -4.50
C LEU A 334 -16.21 -9.14 -4.03
N GLU A 335 -15.04 -8.88 -3.44
CA GLU A 335 -14.57 -7.55 -3.06
C GLU A 335 -14.52 -6.54 -4.23
N PHE A 336 -14.41 -7.03 -5.46
CA PHE A 336 -14.44 -6.17 -6.64
C PHE A 336 -15.84 -5.66 -6.95
N ILE A 337 -16.88 -6.39 -6.53
CA ILE A 337 -18.26 -5.95 -6.68
C ILE A 337 -18.48 -4.67 -5.87
N SER A 338 -18.00 -4.59 -4.62
CA SER A 338 -18.03 -3.35 -3.83
C SER A 338 -17.26 -2.21 -4.51
N SER A 339 -16.13 -2.53 -5.15
CA SER A 339 -15.27 -1.58 -5.88
C SER A 339 -15.95 -0.99 -7.13
N ILE A 340 -16.82 -1.76 -7.79
CA ILE A 340 -17.64 -1.34 -8.94
C ILE A 340 -18.57 -0.20 -8.54
N TYR A 341 -19.31 -0.39 -7.46
CA TYR A 341 -20.26 0.63 -7.00
C TYR A 341 -19.61 1.89 -6.49
N GLU A 342 -18.51 1.78 -5.75
CA GLU A 342 -17.78 2.97 -5.33
C GLU A 342 -17.33 3.81 -6.52
N THR A 343 -16.94 3.18 -7.62
CA THR A 343 -16.55 3.92 -8.82
C THR A 343 -17.72 4.71 -9.41
N PHE A 344 -18.93 4.16 -9.34
CA PHE A 344 -20.13 4.87 -9.80
C PHE A 344 -20.56 6.01 -8.87
N VAL A 345 -20.45 5.80 -7.55
CA VAL A 345 -20.78 6.83 -6.54
C VAL A 345 -19.72 7.95 -6.51
N THR A 346 -18.44 7.62 -6.69
CA THR A 346 -17.31 8.56 -6.62
C THR A 346 -17.30 9.60 -7.74
N GLU A 347 -17.97 9.39 -8.86
CA GLU A 347 -18.07 10.44 -9.89
C GLU A 347 -19.01 11.58 -9.48
N ARG A 348 -20.01 11.29 -8.65
CA ARG A 348 -20.84 12.28 -7.94
C ARG A 348 -20.06 12.90 -6.77
N ALA A 349 -19.32 12.06 -6.03
CA ALA A 349 -18.59 12.41 -4.81
C ALA A 349 -17.13 12.85 -5.00
N ALA A 350 -16.66 13.08 -6.24
CA ALA A 350 -15.35 13.66 -6.51
C ALA A 350 -15.22 15.12 -6.01
N ARG A 351 -16.33 15.69 -5.51
CA ARG A 351 -16.44 16.92 -4.74
C ARG A 351 -16.28 16.70 -3.21
N ASP A 352 -16.53 15.49 -2.70
CA ASP A 352 -16.68 15.15 -1.27
C ASP A 352 -15.56 14.23 -0.70
N ALA A 353 -14.47 14.00 -1.44
CA ALA A 353 -13.28 13.27 -0.98
C ALA A 353 -13.50 11.80 -0.54
N ILE A 354 -14.44 11.09 -1.19
CA ILE A 354 -14.64 9.65 -1.00
C ILE A 354 -13.55 8.86 -1.76
N PHE A 355 -12.73 8.08 -1.05
CA PHE A 355 -11.62 7.32 -1.63
C PHE A 355 -11.79 5.81 -1.43
N TYR A 356 -11.53 5.07 -2.51
CA TYR A 356 -11.47 3.61 -2.52
C TYR A 356 -10.43 3.09 -1.54
N THR A 357 -10.83 2.14 -0.68
CA THR A 357 -9.89 1.38 0.15
C THR A 357 -9.45 0.13 -0.60
N PRO A 358 -8.16 0.01 -1.01
CA PRO A 358 -7.70 -1.17 -1.71
C PRO A 358 -7.89 -2.45 -0.88
N PRO A 359 -8.37 -3.57 -1.47
CA PRO A 359 -8.61 -4.83 -0.76
C PRO A 359 -7.39 -5.36 -0.02
N HIS A 360 -6.20 -5.26 -0.62
CA HIS A 360 -4.95 -5.67 0.02
C HIS A 360 -4.64 -4.87 1.29
N LEU A 361 -5.08 -3.61 1.37
CA LEU A 361 -4.92 -2.79 2.57
C LEU A 361 -5.93 -3.18 3.66
N VAL A 362 -7.14 -3.57 3.27
CA VAL A 362 -8.14 -4.14 4.20
C VAL A 362 -7.63 -5.44 4.79
N ASP A 363 -7.11 -6.34 3.95
CA ASP A 363 -6.52 -7.60 4.39
C ASP A 363 -5.31 -7.38 5.30
N PHE A 364 -4.42 -6.45 4.95
CA PHE A 364 -3.28 -6.06 5.79
C PHE A 364 -3.71 -5.64 7.21
N ILE A 365 -4.78 -4.85 7.35
CA ILE A 365 -5.27 -4.42 8.66
C ILE A 365 -5.92 -5.57 9.42
N LEU A 366 -6.78 -6.33 8.75
CA LEU A 366 -7.44 -7.48 9.35
C LEU A 366 -6.43 -8.55 9.81
N ASP A 367 -5.29 -8.71 9.13
CA ASP A 367 -4.24 -9.64 9.57
C ASP A 367 -3.68 -9.30 10.96
N LYS A 368 -3.78 -8.05 11.39
CA LYS A 368 -3.28 -7.62 12.72
C LYS A 368 -4.31 -7.76 13.83
N VAL A 369 -5.61 -7.70 13.49
CA VAL A 369 -6.68 -7.63 14.51
C VAL A 369 -7.75 -8.72 14.40
N LEU A 370 -7.90 -9.34 13.25
CA LEU A 370 -8.77 -10.49 12.99
C LEU A 370 -8.05 -11.46 12.03
N PRO A 371 -6.92 -12.07 12.44
CA PRO A 371 -6.16 -12.94 11.55
C PRO A 371 -6.92 -14.23 11.20
N TRP A 372 -6.53 -14.95 10.14
CA TRP A 372 -7.25 -16.15 9.69
C TRP A 372 -7.25 -17.28 10.74
N GLN A 373 -6.16 -17.43 11.48
CA GLN A 373 -6.04 -18.41 12.56
C GLN A 373 -7.00 -18.13 13.72
N GLY A 374 -7.47 -19.21 14.32
CA GLY A 374 -8.29 -19.21 15.52
C GLY A 374 -9.68 -19.81 15.30
N THR A 375 -10.34 -20.11 16.42
CA THR A 375 -11.68 -20.71 16.46
C THR A 375 -12.73 -19.77 17.03
N VAL A 376 -12.34 -18.56 17.45
CA VAL A 376 -13.26 -17.54 17.95
C VAL A 376 -13.88 -16.80 16.77
N TRP A 377 -15.14 -17.13 16.47
CA TRP A 377 -15.92 -16.58 15.35
C TRP A 377 -17.11 -15.73 15.79
N ASP A 378 -17.56 -15.82 17.04
CA ASP A 378 -18.71 -15.05 17.54
C ASP A 378 -18.28 -13.68 18.07
N LEU A 379 -17.78 -12.84 17.16
CA LEU A 379 -17.27 -11.49 17.45
C LEU A 379 -18.17 -10.42 16.85
N LYS A 380 -18.51 -9.38 17.60
CA LYS A 380 -19.25 -8.21 17.08
C LYS A 380 -18.27 -7.21 16.46
N VAL A 381 -18.40 -7.05 15.15
CA VAL A 381 -17.58 -6.18 14.30
C VAL A 381 -18.40 -4.98 13.84
N LEU A 382 -17.91 -3.77 14.13
CA LEU A 382 -18.52 -2.52 13.68
C LEU A 382 -17.57 -1.78 12.72
N ASP A 383 -18.12 -1.30 11.60
CA ASP A 383 -17.47 -0.26 10.79
C ASP A 383 -18.28 1.05 10.86
N PRO A 384 -17.76 2.11 11.53
CA PRO A 384 -18.50 3.34 11.77
C PRO A 384 -18.56 4.26 10.54
N ALA A 385 -17.85 3.93 9.46
CA ALA A 385 -17.87 4.65 8.18
C ALA A 385 -17.79 3.61 7.05
N CYS A 386 -18.79 2.72 6.99
CA CYS A 386 -18.66 1.44 6.31
C CYS A 386 -18.55 1.54 4.79
N GLY A 387 -18.92 2.67 4.19
CA GLY A 387 -18.89 2.84 2.74
C GLY A 387 -19.62 1.70 2.04
N SER A 388 -19.00 1.14 1.00
CA SER A 388 -19.50 -0.03 0.27
C SER A 388 -19.43 -1.36 1.04
N GLY A 389 -18.93 -1.36 2.28
CA GLY A 389 -18.91 -2.51 3.17
C GLY A 389 -17.70 -3.44 3.03
N ILE A 390 -16.62 -3.03 2.35
CA ILE A 390 -15.46 -3.92 2.10
C ILE A 390 -14.84 -4.51 3.38
N PHE A 391 -14.67 -3.72 4.45
CA PHE A 391 -14.20 -4.21 5.74
C PHE A 391 -15.16 -5.24 6.35
N LEU A 392 -16.46 -4.96 6.27
CA LEU A 392 -17.50 -5.85 6.81
C LEU A 392 -17.57 -7.18 6.06
N VAL A 393 -17.46 -7.15 4.73
CA VAL A 393 -17.42 -8.35 3.88
C VAL A 393 -16.20 -9.21 4.21
N LYS A 394 -15.01 -8.61 4.27
CA LYS A 394 -13.78 -9.32 4.60
C LYS A 394 -13.79 -9.85 6.03
N ALA A 395 -14.30 -9.09 7.00
CA ALA A 395 -14.50 -9.55 8.36
C ALA A 395 -15.46 -10.75 8.41
N PHE A 396 -16.61 -10.67 7.71
CA PHE A 396 -17.57 -11.77 7.61
C PHE A 396 -16.91 -13.05 7.05
N GLN A 397 -16.15 -12.96 5.96
CA GLN A 397 -15.41 -14.11 5.40
C GLN A 397 -14.46 -14.75 6.42
N ARG A 398 -13.75 -13.93 7.22
CA ARG A 398 -12.87 -14.43 8.29
C ARG A 398 -13.64 -15.08 9.44
N LEU A 399 -14.78 -14.53 9.85
CA LEU A 399 -15.64 -15.16 10.86
C LEU A 399 -16.19 -16.51 10.37
N VAL A 400 -16.61 -16.59 9.09
CA VAL A 400 -17.03 -17.86 8.47
C VAL A 400 -15.87 -18.86 8.44
N HIS A 401 -14.66 -18.43 8.06
CA HIS A 401 -13.47 -19.27 8.10
C HIS A 401 -13.21 -19.81 9.51
N ARG A 402 -13.19 -18.95 10.53
CA ARG A 402 -13.00 -19.36 11.93
C ARG A 402 -14.11 -20.25 12.45
N TRP A 403 -15.34 -20.09 11.95
CA TRP A 403 -16.44 -21.01 12.25
C TRP A 403 -16.14 -22.41 11.71
N LYS A 404 -15.64 -22.52 10.46
CA LYS A 404 -15.24 -23.80 9.87
C LYS A 404 -14.11 -24.45 10.66
N GLN A 405 -13.14 -23.66 11.13
CA GLN A 405 -12.05 -24.13 12.01
C GLN A 405 -12.58 -24.66 13.35
N ALA A 406 -13.57 -23.98 13.95
CA ALA A 406 -14.19 -24.41 15.19
C ALA A 406 -15.12 -25.63 15.02
N ASN A 407 -15.54 -25.93 13.78
CA ASN A 407 -16.50 -26.98 13.45
C ASN A 407 -15.97 -27.87 12.31
N PRO A 408 -14.83 -28.55 12.51
CA PRO A 408 -14.21 -29.35 11.45
C PRO A 408 -15.15 -30.43 10.95
N GLY A 409 -15.22 -30.60 9.62
CA GLY A 409 -16.08 -31.57 8.95
C GLY A 409 -17.57 -31.20 8.87
N ARG A 410 -18.01 -30.07 9.44
CA ARG A 410 -19.40 -29.59 9.31
C ARG A 410 -19.53 -28.59 8.17
N GLN A 411 -20.52 -28.78 7.31
CA GLN A 411 -20.88 -27.78 6.30
C GLN A 411 -21.55 -26.58 6.97
N VAL A 412 -21.19 -25.37 6.53
CA VAL A 412 -21.82 -24.13 7.00
C VAL A 412 -23.24 -24.08 6.44
N LYS A 413 -24.23 -23.88 7.31
CA LYS A 413 -25.64 -23.76 6.90
C LYS A 413 -26.02 -22.30 6.66
N ALA A 414 -27.03 -22.07 5.82
CA ALA A 414 -27.57 -20.74 5.55
C ALA A 414 -27.99 -19.99 6.83
N ASP A 415 -28.61 -20.68 7.80
CA ASP A 415 -29.02 -20.07 9.07
C ASP A 415 -27.82 -19.58 9.90
N THR A 416 -26.69 -20.28 9.84
CA THR A 416 -25.46 -19.86 10.54
C THR A 416 -24.88 -18.61 9.91
N LEU A 417 -24.85 -18.55 8.58
CA LEU A 417 -24.39 -17.37 7.83
C LEU A 417 -25.32 -16.18 8.07
N ARG A 418 -26.63 -16.39 8.05
CA ARG A 418 -27.62 -15.36 8.39
C ARG A 418 -27.40 -14.84 9.81
N ARG A 419 -27.25 -15.72 10.80
CA ARG A 419 -26.98 -15.32 12.18
C ARG A 419 -25.70 -14.50 12.30
N LEU A 420 -24.63 -14.86 11.58
CA LEU A 420 -23.40 -14.07 11.55
C LEU A 420 -23.65 -12.65 11.01
N LEU A 421 -24.37 -12.51 9.89
CA LEU A 421 -24.75 -11.20 9.39
C LEU A 421 -25.61 -10.42 10.42
N GLU A 422 -26.60 -11.07 11.02
CA GLU A 422 -27.55 -10.44 11.94
C GLU A 422 -27.02 -10.16 13.35
N GLN A 423 -25.96 -10.81 13.82
CA GLN A 423 -25.50 -10.69 15.21
C GLN A 423 -24.06 -10.20 15.33
N ASN A 424 -23.27 -10.30 14.27
CA ASN A 424 -21.83 -10.04 14.31
C ASN A 424 -21.41 -8.87 13.41
N ILE A 425 -22.18 -8.51 12.38
CA ILE A 425 -21.78 -7.48 11.41
C ILE A 425 -22.64 -6.22 11.58
N PHE A 426 -21.99 -5.10 11.85
CA PHE A 426 -22.62 -3.81 12.09
C PHE A 426 -21.91 -2.71 11.31
N GLY A 427 -22.66 -1.72 10.83
CA GLY A 427 -22.09 -0.63 10.05
C GLY A 427 -22.91 0.65 10.09
N VAL A 428 -22.24 1.77 9.88
CA VAL A 428 -22.85 3.10 9.71
C VAL A 428 -22.25 3.76 8.50
N ASP A 429 -23.09 4.37 7.68
CA ASP A 429 -22.65 5.37 6.72
C ASP A 429 -23.73 6.45 6.56
N LYS A 430 -23.32 7.68 6.26
CA LYS A 430 -24.26 8.78 6.01
C LYS A 430 -24.88 8.71 4.61
N ASP A 431 -24.23 7.99 3.69
CA ASP A 431 -24.70 7.82 2.32
C ASP A 431 -25.63 6.61 2.21
N PRO A 432 -26.93 6.81 1.90
CA PRO A 432 -27.87 5.70 1.72
C PRO A 432 -27.49 4.78 0.56
N HIS A 433 -26.68 5.20 -0.41
CA HIS A 433 -26.17 4.34 -1.48
C HIS A 433 -25.10 3.39 -0.98
N ALA A 434 -24.12 3.92 -0.24
CA ALA A 434 -23.05 3.14 0.38
C ALA A 434 -23.62 2.00 1.23
N VAL A 435 -24.61 2.30 2.09
CA VAL A 435 -25.33 1.30 2.91
C VAL A 435 -26.00 0.23 2.04
N ARG A 436 -26.62 0.58 0.92
CA ARG A 436 -27.23 -0.42 0.00
C ARG A 436 -26.19 -1.36 -0.58
N VAL A 437 -25.07 -0.81 -1.03
CA VAL A 437 -23.97 -1.58 -1.63
C VAL A 437 -23.34 -2.50 -0.59
N ALA A 438 -23.20 -2.04 0.65
CA ALA A 438 -22.72 -2.87 1.75
C ALA A 438 -23.66 -4.06 2.02
N CYS A 439 -24.99 -3.85 2.06
CA CYS A 439 -25.96 -4.95 2.16
C CYS A 439 -25.77 -5.95 1.01
N PHE A 440 -25.71 -5.46 -0.23
CA PHE A 440 -25.58 -6.32 -1.41
C PHE A 440 -24.28 -7.15 -1.39
N SER A 441 -23.16 -6.51 -1.06
CA SER A 441 -21.85 -7.17 -1.00
C SER A 441 -21.83 -8.27 0.08
N LEU A 442 -22.49 -8.05 1.22
CA LEU A 442 -22.66 -9.07 2.26
C LEU A 442 -23.57 -10.22 1.82
N TYR A 443 -24.65 -9.95 1.08
CA TYR A 443 -25.52 -11.00 0.53
C TYR A 443 -24.79 -11.87 -0.48
N LEU A 444 -23.98 -11.27 -1.35
CA LEU A 444 -23.11 -12.02 -2.27
C LEU A 444 -22.10 -12.89 -1.52
N ALA A 445 -21.45 -12.34 -0.50
CA ALA A 445 -20.52 -13.09 0.34
C ALA A 445 -21.20 -14.27 1.06
N MET A 446 -22.45 -14.11 1.49
CA MET A 446 -23.26 -15.21 2.05
C MET A 446 -23.59 -16.27 0.98
N CYS A 447 -23.98 -15.86 -0.23
CA CYS A 447 -24.28 -16.79 -1.31
C CYS A 447 -23.06 -17.61 -1.75
N ASP A 448 -21.87 -17.00 -1.83
CA ASP A 448 -20.66 -17.70 -2.29
C ASP A 448 -20.26 -18.88 -1.37
N GLU A 449 -20.68 -18.82 -0.11
CA GLU A 449 -20.48 -19.85 0.91
C GLU A 449 -21.51 -21.00 0.86
N ILE A 450 -22.57 -20.88 0.05
CA ILE A 450 -23.66 -21.85 -0.05
C ILE A 450 -23.66 -22.51 -1.44
N GLU A 451 -23.96 -23.81 -1.51
CA GLU A 451 -24.08 -24.47 -2.82
C GLU A 451 -25.34 -24.02 -3.56
N PRO A 452 -25.25 -23.71 -4.88
CA PRO A 452 -26.38 -23.23 -5.70
C PRO A 452 -27.67 -24.03 -5.60
N ARG A 453 -27.57 -25.36 -5.51
CA ARG A 453 -28.72 -26.26 -5.34
C ARG A 453 -29.58 -25.94 -4.10
N HIS A 454 -29.00 -25.31 -3.09
CA HIS A 454 -29.66 -24.97 -1.84
C HIS A 454 -30.23 -23.54 -1.82
N TYR A 455 -29.89 -22.70 -2.81
CA TYR A 455 -30.35 -21.30 -2.87
C TYR A 455 -31.87 -21.20 -2.73
N TRP A 456 -32.60 -22.01 -3.49
CA TRP A 456 -34.07 -21.95 -3.55
C TRP A 456 -34.79 -22.49 -2.31
N THR A 457 -34.06 -23.19 -1.42
CA THR A 457 -34.63 -23.90 -0.26
C THR A 457 -34.18 -23.35 1.08
N GLN A 458 -32.98 -22.75 1.14
CA GLN A 458 -32.31 -22.39 2.39
C GLN A 458 -31.91 -20.92 2.43
N VAL A 459 -31.77 -20.25 1.28
CA VAL A 459 -31.27 -18.88 1.24
C VAL A 459 -32.43 -17.90 1.28
N VAL A 460 -32.55 -17.25 2.43
CA VAL A 460 -33.30 -16.01 2.60
C VAL A 460 -32.34 -15.01 3.25
N PHE A 461 -32.24 -13.83 2.66
CA PHE A 461 -31.38 -12.76 3.17
C PHE A 461 -31.99 -12.12 4.41
N PRO A 462 -31.17 -11.77 5.42
CA PRO A 462 -31.65 -11.00 6.54
C PRO A 462 -31.94 -9.55 6.12
N THR A 463 -32.89 -8.90 6.76
CA THR A 463 -33.09 -7.45 6.58
C THR A 463 -31.98 -6.69 7.32
N MET A 464 -30.96 -6.26 6.58
CA MET A 464 -29.77 -5.61 7.16
C MET A 464 -29.91 -4.08 7.25
N ARG A 465 -30.53 -3.46 6.25
CA ARG A 465 -30.70 -2.01 6.18
C ARG A 465 -31.58 -1.51 7.32
N ASP A 466 -31.19 -0.36 7.90
CA ASP A 466 -31.89 0.31 9.00
C ASP A 466 -32.03 -0.56 10.28
N ARG A 467 -31.28 -1.67 10.35
CA ARG A 467 -31.21 -2.57 11.51
C ARG A 467 -29.77 -2.86 11.96
N ARG A 468 -28.91 -3.25 11.00
CA ARG A 468 -27.50 -3.60 11.22
C ARG A 468 -26.56 -2.68 10.47
N LEU A 469 -26.95 -2.29 9.27
CA LEU A 469 -26.32 -1.24 8.50
C LEU A 469 -27.24 -0.02 8.53
N ILE A 470 -26.81 1.03 9.24
CA ILE A 470 -27.63 2.19 9.54
C ILE A 470 -27.21 3.37 8.65
N CYS A 471 -28.18 3.97 7.97
CA CYS A 471 -27.97 5.20 7.20
C CYS A 471 -28.05 6.42 8.14
N SER A 472 -26.92 6.86 8.70
CA SER A 472 -26.89 7.97 9.66
C SER A 472 -25.50 8.61 9.74
N ASP A 473 -25.41 9.82 10.29
CA ASP A 473 -24.14 10.35 10.77
C ASP A 473 -23.72 9.55 12.02
N PHE A 474 -22.52 8.97 12.01
CA PHE A 474 -22.01 8.19 13.14
C PHE A 474 -22.03 8.97 14.46
N PHE A 475 -21.96 10.30 14.44
CA PHE A 475 -21.98 11.15 15.62
C PHE A 475 -23.38 11.59 16.07
N ALA A 476 -24.43 11.30 15.30
CA ALA A 476 -25.81 11.68 15.63
C ALA A 476 -26.25 11.08 16.99
N LYS A 477 -26.94 11.90 17.80
CA LYS A 477 -27.49 11.51 19.12
C LYS A 477 -28.62 10.48 18.97
N GLU A 478 -29.46 10.65 17.95
CA GLU A 478 -30.57 9.77 17.61
C GLU A 478 -30.37 9.17 16.21
N GLY A 479 -30.98 8.02 15.94
CA GLY A 479 -30.98 7.42 14.60
C GLY A 479 -29.71 6.67 14.19
N SER A 480 -28.57 6.86 14.85
CA SER A 480 -27.36 6.07 14.57
C SER A 480 -27.46 4.64 15.09
N GLY A 481 -28.11 4.41 16.24
CA GLY A 481 -28.16 3.09 16.90
C GLY A 481 -26.85 2.66 17.55
N PHE A 482 -25.77 3.46 17.44
CA PHE A 482 -24.43 3.20 17.97
C PHE A 482 -24.05 4.25 19.00
N THR A 483 -24.74 4.22 20.14
CA THR A 483 -24.55 5.16 21.24
C THR A 483 -23.59 4.63 22.31
N VAL A 484 -22.80 5.52 22.91
CA VAL A 484 -21.89 5.16 23.99
C VAL A 484 -22.70 4.66 25.19
N GLY A 485 -22.36 3.47 25.71
CA GLY A 485 -23.00 2.86 26.89
C GLY A 485 -24.09 1.82 26.58
N SER A 486 -24.53 1.66 25.33
CA SER A 486 -25.61 0.72 24.96
C SER A 486 -25.13 -0.58 24.28
N ALA A 487 -23.93 -0.59 23.70
CA ALA A 487 -23.31 -1.79 23.12
C ALA A 487 -21.78 -1.70 23.18
N SER A 488 -21.14 -2.84 23.42
CA SER A 488 -19.68 -2.97 23.45
C SER A 488 -19.22 -3.98 22.39
N TYR A 489 -18.42 -3.53 21.43
CA TYR A 489 -17.97 -4.30 20.27
C TYR A 489 -16.62 -4.97 20.52
N ASP A 490 -16.45 -6.18 19.97
CA ASP A 490 -15.19 -6.92 19.99
C ASP A 490 -14.14 -6.22 19.12
N LEU A 491 -14.58 -5.72 17.97
CA LEU A 491 -13.72 -5.19 16.94
C LEU A 491 -14.38 -4.01 16.23
N ILE A 492 -13.65 -2.91 16.11
CA ILE A 492 -14.08 -1.75 15.32
C ILE A 492 -13.06 -1.54 14.21
N LEU A 493 -13.51 -1.51 12.96
CA LEU A 493 -12.66 -1.42 11.77
C LEU A 493 -13.12 -0.27 10.89
N GLY A 494 -12.33 0.11 9.89
CA GLY A 494 -12.84 0.96 8.82
C GLY A 494 -11.81 1.94 8.28
N ASN A 495 -12.26 2.77 7.34
CA ASN A 495 -11.51 3.89 6.81
C ASN A 495 -12.27 5.19 7.10
N ALA A 496 -11.76 6.00 8.02
CA ALA A 496 -12.43 7.26 8.35
C ALA A 496 -12.35 8.24 7.16
N PRO A 497 -13.32 9.13 6.97
CA PRO A 497 -13.31 10.08 5.84
C PRO A 497 -12.20 11.13 5.98
N TRP A 498 -11.53 11.49 4.87
CA TRP A 498 -10.38 12.42 4.84
C TRP A 498 -10.67 13.69 4.04
N GLY A 499 -10.33 14.85 4.58
CA GLY A 499 -10.47 16.11 3.87
C GLY A 499 -10.53 17.32 4.79
N ASP A 500 -10.28 18.49 4.22
CA ASP A 500 -10.36 19.74 4.94
C ASP A 500 -11.83 20.11 5.21
N GLY A 501 -12.19 20.42 6.46
CA GLY A 501 -13.52 20.92 6.78
C GLY A 501 -14.64 19.88 6.87
N LEU A 502 -14.32 18.58 6.95
CA LEU A 502 -15.31 17.50 6.94
C LEU A 502 -16.12 17.32 8.24
N ALA A 503 -15.70 17.92 9.36
CA ALA A 503 -16.40 17.79 10.63
C ALA A 503 -17.86 18.29 10.54
N THR A 504 -18.80 17.37 10.73
CA THR A 504 -20.25 17.62 10.70
C THR A 504 -20.71 18.39 11.93
N ALA A 505 -21.94 18.92 11.90
CA ALA A 505 -22.53 19.58 13.06
C ALA A 505 -22.64 18.61 14.25
N ASP A 506 -23.10 17.38 14.00
CA ASP A 506 -23.21 16.33 15.00
C ASP A 506 -21.85 15.93 15.58
N ALA A 507 -20.81 15.78 14.74
CA ALA A 507 -19.46 15.49 15.22
C ALA A 507 -18.90 16.60 16.12
N LYS A 508 -19.13 17.87 15.76
CA LYS A 508 -18.69 19.02 16.54
C LYS A 508 -19.42 19.12 17.88
N GLU A 509 -20.73 18.87 17.87
CA GLU A 509 -21.54 18.84 19.08
C GLU A 509 -21.15 17.67 19.98
N TRP A 510 -20.96 16.49 19.42
CA TRP A 510 -20.51 15.30 20.14
C TRP A 510 -19.16 15.54 20.82
N ALA A 511 -18.17 16.10 20.13
CA ALA A 511 -16.84 16.36 20.69
C ALA A 511 -16.86 17.36 21.86
N LYS A 512 -17.82 18.30 21.86
CA LYS A 512 -18.01 19.32 22.92
C LYS A 512 -18.82 18.82 24.11
N THR A 513 -19.79 17.93 23.87
CA THR A 513 -20.73 17.46 24.89
C THR A 513 -20.32 16.14 25.53
N THR A 514 -19.43 15.38 24.90
CA THR A 514 -18.87 14.15 25.47
C THR A 514 -17.93 14.48 26.63
N GLU A 515 -17.99 13.67 27.69
CA GLU A 515 -17.03 13.72 28.79
C GLU A 515 -16.08 12.51 28.74
N PRO A 516 -14.76 12.71 28.66
CA PRO A 516 -14.06 14.00 28.47
C PRO A 516 -14.23 14.56 27.04
N GLN A 517 -14.10 15.89 26.91
CA GLN A 517 -14.16 16.59 25.63
C GLN A 517 -12.97 16.23 24.72
N TRP A 518 -13.18 16.41 23.41
CA TRP A 518 -12.19 16.11 22.36
C TRP A 518 -11.88 17.34 21.51
N THR A 519 -10.59 17.58 21.27
CA THR A 519 -10.11 18.66 20.41
C THR A 519 -10.36 18.33 18.93
N ILE A 520 -10.88 19.30 18.17
CA ILE A 520 -11.03 19.20 16.71
C ILE A 520 -9.95 20.04 16.04
N ALA A 521 -9.01 19.39 15.36
CA ALA A 521 -7.96 20.08 14.60
C ALA A 521 -8.40 20.30 13.16
N ASN A 522 -8.29 21.53 12.64
CA ASN A 522 -8.59 21.89 11.24
C ASN A 522 -9.98 21.46 10.71
N ASN A 523 -10.97 21.29 11.61
CA ASN A 523 -12.27 20.69 11.26
C ASN A 523 -12.13 19.30 10.58
N ASP A 524 -11.07 18.56 10.89
CA ASP A 524 -10.89 17.17 10.52
C ASP A 524 -11.78 16.27 11.41
N ILE A 525 -12.46 15.31 10.79
CA ILE A 525 -13.40 14.42 11.48
C ILE A 525 -12.75 13.06 11.82
N GLY A 526 -11.65 12.68 11.16
CA GLY A 526 -11.07 11.34 11.24
C GLY A 526 -10.65 10.96 12.65
N GLY A 527 -10.00 11.89 13.36
CA GLY A 527 -9.64 11.72 14.77
C GLY A 527 -10.84 11.44 15.68
N LEU A 528 -12.00 12.05 15.41
CA LEU A 528 -13.21 11.84 16.21
C LEU A 528 -13.78 10.43 16.05
N PHE A 529 -13.59 9.78 14.88
CA PHE A 529 -13.96 8.37 14.70
C PHE A 529 -13.14 7.45 15.60
N LEU A 530 -11.83 7.71 15.75
CA LEU A 530 -10.99 6.97 16.71
C LEU A 530 -11.49 7.18 18.14
N ALA A 531 -11.77 8.44 18.50
CA ALA A 531 -12.22 8.80 19.83
C ALA A 531 -13.55 8.10 20.18
N LYS A 532 -14.61 8.32 19.39
CA LYS A 532 -15.92 7.70 19.61
C LYS A 532 -15.86 6.19 19.49
N GLY A 533 -15.20 5.66 18.46
CA GLY A 533 -15.03 4.22 18.27
C GLY A 533 -14.37 3.55 19.48
N SER A 534 -13.28 4.12 20.01
CA SER A 534 -12.60 3.55 21.19
C SER A 534 -13.50 3.49 22.44
N MET A 535 -14.51 4.37 22.54
CA MET A 535 -15.49 4.36 23.64
C MET A 535 -16.57 3.28 23.49
N LEU A 536 -16.73 2.71 22.28
CA LEU A 536 -17.66 1.62 21.99
C LEU A 536 -17.03 0.23 22.11
N LEU A 537 -15.74 0.14 22.43
CA LEU A 537 -15.06 -1.14 22.62
C LEU A 537 -15.49 -1.82 23.91
N ARG A 538 -15.63 -3.15 23.88
CA ARG A 538 -15.70 -3.95 25.10
C ARG A 538 -14.32 -4.14 25.73
N THR A 539 -14.31 -4.63 26.97
CA THR A 539 -13.05 -5.08 27.61
C THR A 539 -12.41 -6.18 26.76
N GLY A 540 -11.14 -5.98 26.38
CA GLY A 540 -10.40 -6.86 25.47
C GLY A 540 -10.70 -6.66 23.98
N GLY A 541 -11.57 -5.72 23.62
CA GLY A 541 -11.84 -5.35 22.23
C GLY A 541 -10.74 -4.48 21.63
N ARG A 542 -10.68 -4.44 20.29
CA ARG A 542 -9.70 -3.66 19.53
C ARG A 542 -10.37 -2.74 18.51
N LEU A 543 -9.75 -1.61 18.23
CA LEU A 543 -10.11 -0.74 17.11
C LEU A 543 -8.92 -0.66 16.15
N ALA A 544 -9.15 -0.85 14.86
CA ALA A 544 -8.14 -0.60 13.82
C ALA A 544 -8.74 0.20 12.66
N MET A 545 -8.29 1.43 12.48
CA MET A 545 -8.85 2.32 11.44
C MET A 545 -7.76 2.99 10.61
N ILE A 546 -8.05 3.16 9.32
CA ILE A 546 -7.26 3.99 8.41
C ILE A 546 -7.64 5.46 8.63
N GLN A 547 -6.63 6.32 8.64
CA GLN A 547 -6.68 7.74 8.92
C GLN A 547 -5.77 8.54 7.98
N SER A 548 -6.08 9.82 7.82
CA SER A 548 -5.15 10.79 7.18
C SER A 548 -3.90 10.94 8.05
N ALA A 549 -2.74 10.47 7.55
CA ALA A 549 -1.46 10.66 8.23
C ALA A 549 -1.08 12.14 8.30
N ASN A 550 -1.48 12.93 7.30
CA ASN A 550 -1.32 14.39 7.32
C ASN A 550 -2.01 15.01 8.53
N SER A 551 -3.28 14.65 8.78
CA SER A 551 -4.07 15.22 9.87
C SER A 551 -3.57 14.72 11.23
N LEU A 552 -3.29 13.42 11.34
CA LEU A 552 -3.03 12.76 12.61
C LEU A 552 -1.56 12.79 13.02
N LEU A 553 -0.64 12.42 12.11
CA LEU A 553 0.77 12.24 12.42
C LEU A 553 1.62 13.50 12.16
N PHE A 554 1.35 14.22 11.08
CA PHE A 554 2.26 15.26 10.58
C PHE A 554 1.81 16.70 10.85
N ASN A 555 0.57 16.90 11.28
CA ASN A 555 0.06 18.23 11.58
C ASN A 555 0.59 18.69 12.95
N ASN A 556 1.53 19.63 12.94
CA ASN A 556 2.13 20.21 14.16
C ASN A 556 1.44 21.52 14.60
N SER A 557 0.19 21.75 14.19
CA SER A 557 -0.60 22.84 14.76
C SER A 557 -0.96 22.54 16.22
N PRO A 558 -1.08 23.56 17.10
CA PRO A 558 -1.42 23.35 18.50
C PRO A 558 -2.72 22.54 18.73
N PRO A 559 -3.81 22.71 17.95
CA PRO A 559 -4.98 21.84 18.07
C PRO A 559 -4.70 20.37 17.74
N ALA A 560 -3.89 20.09 16.71
CA ALA A 560 -3.55 18.72 16.32
C ALA A 560 -2.66 18.03 17.36
N GLU A 561 -1.68 18.76 17.92
CA GLU A 561 -0.89 18.28 19.04
C GLU A 561 -1.74 17.98 20.27
N ARG A 562 -2.72 18.84 20.60
CA ARG A 562 -3.64 18.59 21.70
C ARG A 562 -4.46 17.33 21.47
N PHE A 563 -5.06 17.15 20.30
CA PHE A 563 -5.79 15.93 19.97
C PHE A 563 -4.90 14.69 20.08
N ARG A 564 -3.66 14.72 19.56
CA ARG A 564 -2.70 13.63 19.74
C ARG A 564 -2.44 13.35 21.22
N ARG A 565 -2.19 14.37 22.04
CA ARG A 565 -2.00 14.17 23.48
C ARG A 565 -3.23 13.54 24.13
N GLU A 566 -4.44 13.96 23.77
CA GLU A 566 -5.69 13.39 24.28
C GLU A 566 -5.81 11.90 23.93
N ILE A 567 -5.68 11.51 22.66
CA ILE A 567 -5.88 10.11 22.27
C ILE A 567 -4.76 9.19 22.81
N PHE A 568 -3.49 9.62 22.75
CA PHE A 568 -2.34 8.81 23.19
C PHE A 568 -2.19 8.74 24.72
N SER A 569 -2.83 9.62 25.49
CA SER A 569 -2.84 9.54 26.98
C SER A 569 -4.09 8.84 27.54
N ARG A 570 -5.21 8.84 26.80
CA ARG A 570 -6.48 8.25 27.26
C ARG A 570 -6.71 6.83 26.76
N ARG A 571 -6.00 6.41 25.70
CA ARG A 571 -6.17 5.11 25.05
C ARG A 571 -4.84 4.45 24.75
N ARG A 572 -4.78 3.14 24.95
CA ARG A 572 -3.60 2.32 24.66
C ARG A 572 -3.50 2.06 23.16
N ILE A 573 -2.62 2.79 22.50
CA ILE A 573 -2.27 2.58 21.09
C ILE A 573 -1.10 1.60 21.02
N THR A 574 -1.29 0.47 20.33
CA THR A 574 -0.25 -0.58 20.23
C THR A 574 0.57 -0.44 18.96
N ASP A 575 -0.06 -0.04 17.87
CA ASP A 575 0.55 -0.01 16.54
C ASP A 575 0.14 1.23 15.75
N VAL A 576 1.11 1.82 15.05
CA VAL A 576 0.92 2.87 14.06
C VAL A 576 1.61 2.44 12.78
N TYR A 577 0.82 2.16 11.75
CA TYR A 577 1.30 1.84 10.41
C TYR A 577 1.28 3.11 9.55
N ASN A 578 2.44 3.74 9.35
CA ASN A 578 2.58 4.91 8.49
C ASN A 578 2.81 4.52 7.03
N LEU A 579 1.73 4.52 6.25
CA LEU A 579 1.71 4.13 4.83
C LEU A 579 2.05 5.29 3.88
N SER A 580 2.49 6.43 4.42
CA SER A 580 2.73 7.66 3.64
C SER A 580 3.80 7.52 2.56
N ALA A 581 4.78 6.65 2.76
CA ALA A 581 5.81 6.36 1.77
C ALA A 581 5.24 5.59 0.56
N LEU A 582 4.15 4.84 0.76
CA LEU A 582 3.48 4.06 -0.27
C LEU A 582 2.35 4.83 -0.99
N ARG A 583 2.10 6.12 -0.67
CA ARG A 583 0.96 6.90 -1.17
C ARG A 583 0.80 6.90 -2.69
N PHE A 584 1.92 6.79 -3.43
CA PHE A 584 1.94 6.80 -4.88
C PHE A 584 1.58 5.45 -5.52
N LYS A 585 1.60 4.38 -4.72
CA LYS A 585 1.39 2.98 -5.12
C LYS A 585 0.06 2.43 -4.58
N VAL A 586 -0.22 2.64 -3.28
CA VAL A 586 -1.46 2.17 -2.62
C VAL A 586 -2.70 2.83 -3.22
N PHE A 587 -2.64 4.14 -3.50
CA PHE A 587 -3.72 4.90 -4.14
C PHE A 587 -3.34 5.32 -5.57
N LYS A 588 -2.83 4.37 -6.38
CA LYS A 588 -2.38 4.63 -7.76
C LYS A 588 -3.50 5.30 -8.58
N ARG A 589 -3.07 6.14 -9.52
CA ARG A 589 -3.93 6.81 -10.52
C ARG A 589 -4.85 5.77 -11.16
N LYS A 590 -6.18 5.91 -11.04
CA LYS A 590 -7.08 5.21 -11.97
C LYS A 590 -6.77 5.80 -13.35
N SER A 591 -6.48 4.95 -14.34
CA SER A 591 -6.26 5.32 -15.74
C SER A 591 -7.38 6.24 -16.29
N HIS A 592 -8.56 6.20 -15.66
CA HIS A 592 -9.77 6.88 -16.10
C HIS A 592 -10.30 7.98 -15.15
N THR A 593 -9.55 8.42 -14.13
CA THR A 593 -9.88 9.65 -13.36
C THR A 593 -8.76 10.68 -13.43
N PRO A 594 -9.05 11.98 -13.71
CA PRO A 594 -8.03 13.01 -13.79
C PRO A 594 -7.40 13.37 -12.42
N LYS A 595 -8.03 12.99 -11.30
CA LYS A 595 -7.52 13.27 -9.94
C LYS A 595 -6.74 12.07 -9.40
N ARG A 596 -5.46 12.28 -9.09
CA ARG A 596 -4.62 11.33 -8.32
C ARG A 596 -4.88 11.54 -6.83
N SER A 597 -5.52 10.58 -6.15
CA SER A 597 -5.49 10.59 -4.68
C SER A 597 -4.05 10.32 -4.26
N THR A 598 -3.41 11.32 -3.67
CA THR A 598 -2.02 11.26 -3.24
C THR A 598 -1.91 11.58 -1.75
N SER A 599 -3.02 11.45 -1.03
CA SER A 599 -3.10 11.74 0.39
C SER A 599 -2.32 10.69 1.18
N PRO A 600 -1.44 11.10 2.12
CA PRO A 600 -0.70 10.18 2.97
C PRO A 600 -1.64 9.53 3.99
N ALA A 601 -1.61 8.20 4.06
CA ALA A 601 -2.46 7.41 4.93
C ALA A 601 -1.65 6.78 6.08
N CYS A 602 -2.33 6.51 7.18
CA CYS A 602 -1.83 5.66 8.25
C CYS A 602 -2.96 4.76 8.77
N ALA A 603 -2.62 3.66 9.43
CA ALA A 603 -3.57 2.87 10.21
C ALA A 603 -3.13 2.81 11.67
N ILE A 604 -4.07 2.90 12.60
CA ILE A 604 -3.80 2.87 14.03
C ILE A 604 -4.57 1.73 14.68
N VAL A 605 -3.91 0.98 15.56
CA VAL A 605 -4.53 -0.05 16.40
C VAL A 605 -4.62 0.46 17.84
N ILE A 606 -5.84 0.41 18.40
CA ILE A 606 -6.19 0.87 19.74
C ILE A 606 -6.80 -0.28 20.53
N GLU A 607 -6.38 -0.43 21.78
CA GLU A 607 -7.00 -1.30 22.78
C GLU A 607 -7.63 -0.47 23.90
N LEU A 608 -8.63 -1.04 24.58
CA LEU A 608 -9.23 -0.38 25.74
C LEU A 608 -8.25 -0.38 26.92
N GLY A 609 -8.00 0.79 27.50
CA GLY A 609 -7.15 0.98 28.68
C GLY A 609 -6.35 2.29 28.61
N GLU A 610 -5.88 2.75 29.76
CA GLU A 610 -4.95 3.88 29.85
C GLU A 610 -3.50 3.37 29.73
N PRO A 611 -2.64 3.99 28.92
CA PRO A 611 -1.26 3.57 28.74
C PRO A 611 -0.33 4.09 29.84
N SER A 612 0.76 3.36 30.11
CA SER A 612 1.92 3.87 30.85
C SER A 612 2.80 4.72 29.95
N LEU A 613 3.52 5.70 30.52
CA LEU A 613 4.46 6.55 29.77
C LEU A 613 5.60 5.76 29.11
N ASP A 614 5.96 4.61 29.66
CA ASP A 614 7.05 3.78 29.16
C ASP A 614 6.55 2.61 28.27
N ASP A 615 5.23 2.51 28.07
CA ASP A 615 4.67 1.57 27.09
C ASP A 615 5.21 1.87 25.70
N ARG A 616 5.59 0.83 24.98
CA ARG A 616 6.13 0.91 23.63
C ARG A 616 5.01 0.82 22.60
N ILE A 617 5.06 1.71 21.63
CA ILE A 617 4.19 1.74 20.46
C ILE A 617 5.01 1.29 19.26
N ALA A 618 4.52 0.28 18.55
CA ALA A 618 5.12 -0.13 17.29
C ALA A 618 4.83 0.94 16.22
N TYR A 619 5.86 1.39 15.52
CA TYR A 619 5.76 2.35 14.44
C TYR A 619 6.35 1.76 13.17
N ILE A 620 5.48 1.35 12.25
CA ILE A 620 5.88 0.64 11.04
C ILE A 620 5.66 1.56 9.86
N SER A 621 6.70 1.85 9.09
CA SER A 621 6.59 2.65 7.88
C SER A 621 7.10 1.86 6.67
N PRO A 622 6.26 1.07 6.00
CA PRO A 622 6.69 0.29 4.85
C PRO A 622 7.11 1.18 3.67
N LYS A 623 8.17 0.79 2.95
CA LYS A 623 8.67 1.50 1.75
C LYS A 623 8.35 0.71 0.48
N SER A 624 8.25 1.41 -0.65
CA SER A 624 8.01 0.74 -1.94
C SER A 624 9.21 -0.11 -2.27
N THR A 625 9.01 -1.38 -2.59
CA THR A 625 10.01 -2.19 -3.26
C THR A 625 9.68 -2.21 -4.77
N GLN A 626 10.63 -2.62 -5.60
CA GLN A 626 10.33 -3.14 -6.93
C GLN A 626 10.71 -4.61 -6.81
N PRO A 627 9.88 -5.58 -7.28
CA PRO A 627 9.11 -5.54 -8.54
C PRO A 627 7.59 -5.71 -8.39
N LEU A 628 6.86 -5.90 -9.51
CA LEU A 628 5.38 -5.89 -9.68
C LEU A 628 4.50 -6.59 -8.62
N ILE A 629 5.06 -7.42 -7.74
CA ILE A 629 4.35 -8.14 -6.66
C ILE A 629 3.76 -7.15 -5.62
N ASP A 630 4.39 -5.98 -5.45
CA ASP A 630 4.00 -4.95 -4.46
C ASP A 630 2.61 -4.33 -4.66
N GLU A 631 1.98 -4.51 -5.82
CA GLU A 631 0.62 -3.99 -6.03
C GLU A 631 -0.46 -4.80 -5.30
N PHE A 632 -0.09 -5.98 -4.77
CA PHE A 632 -1.02 -6.92 -4.13
C PHE A 632 -0.85 -7.03 -2.61
N ALA A 633 0.23 -6.52 -2.03
CA ALA A 633 0.50 -6.64 -0.59
C ALA A 633 1.32 -5.46 -0.06
N VAL A 634 1.21 -5.19 1.24
CA VAL A 634 2.08 -4.25 1.96
C VAL A 634 3.26 -5.03 2.53
N ILE A 635 4.41 -4.95 1.89
CA ILE A 635 5.65 -5.58 2.38
C ILE A 635 6.24 -4.71 3.49
N ILE A 636 6.60 -5.35 4.61
CA ILE A 636 7.29 -4.71 5.73
C ILE A 636 8.69 -5.31 5.84
N GLU A 637 9.71 -4.52 5.51
CA GLU A 637 11.11 -4.90 5.69
C GLU A 637 11.52 -4.71 7.18
N PRO A 638 12.55 -5.41 7.70
CA PRO A 638 12.96 -5.26 9.10
C PRO A 638 13.25 -3.81 9.51
N GLN A 639 13.89 -3.02 8.64
CA GLN A 639 14.20 -1.60 8.85
C GLN A 639 12.97 -0.68 8.88
N ASP A 640 11.83 -1.13 8.34
CA ASP A 640 10.57 -0.37 8.39
C ASP A 640 9.94 -0.39 9.78
N ARG A 641 10.34 -1.34 10.63
CA ARG A 641 9.81 -1.53 11.98
C ARG A 641 10.62 -0.73 12.98
N ARG A 642 10.01 0.36 13.45
CA ARG A 642 10.51 1.17 14.56
C ARG A 642 9.57 1.06 15.76
N ALA A 643 10.00 1.63 16.87
CA ALA A 643 9.15 1.78 18.05
C ALA A 643 9.59 3.00 18.85
N PHE A 644 8.64 3.60 19.56
CA PHE A 644 8.87 4.71 20.48
C PHE A 644 7.97 4.53 21.71
N THR A 645 8.20 5.28 22.78
CA THR A 645 7.38 5.21 24.00
C THR A 645 6.21 6.18 23.96
N VAL A 646 5.16 5.93 24.75
CA VAL A 646 4.05 6.89 24.92
C VAL A 646 4.58 8.27 25.33
N ARG A 647 5.60 8.34 26.19
CA ARG A 647 6.29 9.59 26.54
C ARG A 647 6.80 10.34 25.31
N GLU A 648 7.47 9.65 24.39
CA GLU A 648 7.94 10.25 23.15
C GLU A 648 6.77 10.70 22.27
N ALA A 649 5.70 9.91 22.16
CA ALA A 649 4.48 10.27 21.43
C ALA A 649 3.86 11.60 21.91
N LEU A 650 3.93 11.85 23.23
CA LEU A 650 3.34 13.02 23.88
C LEU A 650 4.26 14.26 23.89
N SER A 651 5.58 14.07 23.80
CA SER A 651 6.57 15.14 24.02
C SER A 651 7.42 15.49 22.79
N ASP A 652 7.56 14.59 21.82
CA ASP A 652 8.39 14.77 20.62
C ASP A 652 7.48 14.83 19.38
N PRO A 653 7.07 16.03 18.90
CA PRO A 653 6.22 16.15 17.73
C PRO A 653 6.90 15.71 16.42
N LEU A 654 8.24 15.54 16.41
CA LEU A 654 8.99 15.14 15.22
C LEU A 654 9.22 13.63 15.15
N VAL A 655 8.89 12.87 16.20
CA VAL A 655 9.05 11.40 16.23
C VAL A 655 8.41 10.73 15.01
N TRP A 656 7.25 11.25 14.57
CA TRP A 656 6.48 10.76 13.45
C TRP A 656 7.17 10.92 12.09
N THR A 657 7.82 12.04 11.84
CA THR A 657 8.51 12.30 10.57
C THR A 657 9.93 11.73 10.59
N ALA A 658 10.60 11.79 11.75
CA ALA A 658 11.96 11.30 11.90
C ALA A 658 12.04 9.79 11.72
N LEU A 659 11.16 9.02 12.39
CA LEU A 659 11.15 7.55 12.27
C LEU A 659 10.55 7.04 10.96
N MET A 660 9.96 7.92 10.14
CA MET A 660 9.50 7.54 8.82
C MET A 660 10.68 7.22 7.90
N TRP A 661 11.79 7.95 7.99
CA TRP A 661 12.94 7.81 7.09
C TRP A 661 14.27 7.52 7.78
N GLY A 662 14.42 7.93 9.05
CA GLY A 662 15.65 7.77 9.83
C GLY A 662 15.55 6.72 10.93
N GLY A 663 16.67 6.49 11.59
CA GLY A 663 16.84 5.61 12.75
C GLY A 663 17.29 6.35 14.02
N PRO A 664 17.79 5.60 15.03
CA PRO A 664 18.24 6.17 16.29
C PRO A 664 19.37 7.20 16.14
N ARG A 665 20.33 6.96 15.23
CA ARG A 665 21.45 7.88 14.96
C ARG A 665 20.96 9.18 14.32
N ASP A 666 20.00 9.12 13.40
CA ASP A 666 19.39 10.31 12.82
C ASP A 666 18.70 11.16 13.88
N ARG A 667 17.96 10.53 14.82
CA ARG A 667 17.32 11.25 15.93
C ARG A 667 18.35 11.91 16.86
N ALA A 668 19.47 11.26 17.13
CA ALA A 668 20.54 11.84 17.93
C ALA A 668 21.14 13.08 17.23
N LEU A 669 21.37 12.98 15.92
CA LEU A 669 21.83 14.11 15.10
C LEU A 669 20.80 15.24 15.05
N LEU A 670 19.50 14.94 14.87
CA LEU A 670 18.45 15.95 14.86
C LEU A 670 18.39 16.74 16.18
N ARG A 671 18.45 16.04 17.33
CA ARG A 671 18.47 16.72 18.64
C ARG A 671 19.67 17.66 18.76
N ARG A 672 20.85 17.22 18.33
CA ARG A 672 22.08 18.04 18.32
C ARG A 672 21.93 19.26 17.40
N LEU A 673 21.38 19.06 16.20
CA LEU A 673 21.16 20.15 15.25
C LEU A 673 20.13 21.17 15.78
N GLN A 674 19.12 20.74 16.53
CA GLN A 674 18.11 21.63 17.11
C GLN A 674 18.65 22.54 18.23
N GLU A 675 19.87 22.32 18.72
CA GLU A 675 20.54 23.21 19.68
C GLU A 675 21.16 24.45 18.99
N PHE A 676 21.28 24.43 17.66
CA PHE A 676 21.82 25.55 16.88
C PHE A 676 20.78 26.67 16.69
N PRO A 677 21.22 27.93 16.53
CA PRO A 677 20.32 29.03 16.28
C PRO A 677 19.57 28.84 14.95
N THR A 678 18.33 29.31 14.90
CA THR A 678 17.49 29.36 13.71
C THR A 678 17.11 30.80 13.38
N LEU A 679 16.62 31.05 12.16
CA LEU A 679 16.09 32.37 11.80
C LEU A 679 15.02 32.85 12.79
N ARG A 680 14.19 31.93 13.32
CA ARG A 680 13.20 32.25 14.36
C ARG A 680 13.86 32.66 15.66
N SER A 681 14.81 31.87 16.17
CA SER A 681 15.48 32.15 17.46
C SER A 681 16.23 33.49 17.44
N LEU A 682 16.69 33.92 16.27
CA LEU A 682 17.42 35.17 16.08
C LEU A 682 16.49 36.38 15.86
N GLU A 683 15.17 36.23 15.87
CA GLU A 683 14.23 37.36 15.75
C GLU A 683 14.42 38.41 16.85
N VAL A 684 14.83 37.96 18.05
CA VAL A 684 15.17 38.83 19.19
C VAL A 684 16.43 39.68 18.93
N GLN A 685 17.26 39.29 17.97
CA GLN A 685 18.47 40.00 17.53
C GLN A 685 18.22 40.87 16.29
N GLY A 686 16.94 41.11 15.94
CA GLY A 686 16.57 41.96 14.81
C GLY A 686 16.39 41.21 13.49
N VAL A 687 16.55 39.89 13.45
CA VAL A 687 16.23 39.09 12.26
C VAL A 687 14.74 39.18 11.96
N ARG A 688 14.37 39.38 10.70
CA ARG A 688 12.99 39.40 10.24
C ARG A 688 12.87 38.44 9.08
N SER A 689 11.90 37.54 9.14
CA SER A 689 11.58 36.67 8.01
C SER A 689 10.08 36.66 7.77
N SER A 690 9.63 36.50 6.53
CA SER A 690 8.21 36.44 6.20
C SER A 690 7.97 35.64 4.93
N ARG A 691 6.72 35.20 4.72
CA ARG A 691 6.34 34.57 3.46
C ARG A 691 6.35 35.65 2.37
N GLY A 692 6.77 35.28 1.17
CA GLY A 692 6.56 36.12 -0.01
C GLY A 692 5.08 36.50 -0.21
N ILE A 693 4.84 37.52 -1.03
CA ILE A 693 3.52 38.09 -1.25
C ILE A 693 2.56 37.11 -1.91
N GLN A 694 1.30 37.13 -1.47
CA GLN A 694 0.21 36.35 -2.05
C GLN A 694 -0.84 37.32 -2.62
N TYR A 695 -1.09 37.23 -3.93
CA TYR A 695 -2.05 38.09 -4.61
C TYR A 695 -3.50 37.78 -4.22
N GLY A 696 -3.85 36.50 -4.00
CA GLY A 696 -5.13 36.05 -3.43
C GLY A 696 -6.36 36.74 -4.01
N ASP A 697 -7.24 37.23 -3.13
CA ASP A 697 -8.47 37.93 -3.49
C ASP A 697 -8.29 39.39 -3.96
N ARG A 698 -7.05 39.91 -3.93
CA ARG A 698 -6.67 41.25 -4.41
C ARG A 698 -7.44 42.41 -3.77
N LYS A 699 -7.88 42.27 -2.52
CA LYS A 699 -8.65 43.30 -1.82
C LYS A 699 -7.80 44.27 -1.00
N LYS A 700 -6.50 44.02 -0.86
CA LYS A 700 -5.60 44.83 -0.05
C LYS A 700 -4.58 45.56 -0.91
N GLU A 701 -4.73 46.87 -1.02
CA GLU A 701 -3.74 47.72 -1.68
C GLU A 701 -2.51 47.94 -0.78
N VAL A 702 -1.32 47.75 -1.33
CA VAL A 702 -0.04 47.93 -0.63
C VAL A 702 0.87 48.82 -1.47
N LEU A 703 1.04 50.06 -1.01
CA LEU A 703 1.91 51.06 -1.62
C LEU A 703 3.33 51.07 -1.02
N SER A 704 3.51 50.58 0.21
CA SER A 704 4.80 50.59 0.92
C SER A 704 5.90 49.77 0.22
N LEU A 705 5.51 48.85 -0.66
CA LEU A 705 6.39 48.00 -1.44
C LEU A 705 6.61 48.50 -2.88
N ALA A 706 5.98 49.60 -3.29
CA ALA A 706 5.94 50.00 -4.71
C ALA A 706 7.32 50.31 -5.30
N GLU A 707 8.23 50.87 -4.50
CA GLU A 707 9.60 51.18 -4.90
C GLU A 707 10.55 49.98 -4.81
N HIS A 708 10.11 48.85 -4.23
CA HIS A 708 10.92 47.62 -4.22
C HIS A 708 10.98 47.01 -5.62
N ARG A 709 11.97 46.15 -5.83
CA ARG A 709 12.12 45.32 -7.03
C ARG A 709 11.20 44.12 -6.96
N LEU A 710 10.65 43.65 -8.08
CA LEU A 710 9.73 42.52 -8.11
C LEU A 710 10.42 41.28 -8.68
N PHE A 711 10.42 40.20 -7.89
CA PHE A 711 10.79 38.86 -8.31
C PHE A 711 9.55 37.95 -8.28
N ASP A 712 8.82 37.90 -9.38
CA ASP A 712 7.61 37.08 -9.52
C ASP A 712 7.83 35.79 -10.33
N GLU A 713 9.09 35.38 -10.49
CA GLU A 713 9.39 34.13 -11.18
C GLU A 713 9.11 32.91 -10.30
N ARG A 714 8.78 31.79 -10.95
CA ARG A 714 8.53 30.54 -10.22
C ARG A 714 9.80 29.95 -9.64
N ASN A 715 10.96 30.16 -10.25
CA ASN A 715 12.26 29.59 -9.88
C ASN A 715 13.36 30.63 -10.04
N PHE A 716 14.51 30.42 -9.38
CA PHE A 716 15.72 31.16 -9.72
C PHE A 716 16.22 30.76 -11.12
N SER A 717 16.95 31.67 -11.78
CA SER A 717 17.56 31.43 -13.09
C SER A 717 18.68 30.39 -13.02
N GLU A 718 18.83 29.61 -14.09
CA GLU A 718 19.92 28.65 -14.23
C GLU A 718 21.25 29.42 -14.37
N GLY A 719 22.21 29.19 -13.45
CA GLY A 719 23.51 29.86 -13.41
C GLY A 719 23.75 30.78 -12.19
N SER A 720 22.70 31.18 -11.47
CA SER A 720 22.82 31.82 -10.15
C SER A 720 22.99 30.75 -9.07
N LEU A 721 24.17 30.65 -8.44
CA LEU A 721 24.43 29.63 -7.41
C LEU A 721 24.03 30.08 -6.00
N LEU A 722 24.50 31.23 -5.53
CA LEU A 722 24.25 31.74 -4.17
C LEU A 722 23.72 33.18 -4.14
N GLU A 723 23.75 33.87 -5.29
CA GLU A 723 23.47 35.30 -5.37
C GLU A 723 22.72 35.63 -6.68
N PHE A 724 21.86 36.63 -6.67
CA PHE A 724 21.21 37.15 -7.88
C PHE A 724 21.23 38.69 -7.90
N ASP A 725 21.22 39.27 -9.09
CA ASP A 725 21.19 40.72 -9.27
C ASP A 725 19.78 41.27 -9.04
N ALA A 726 19.62 42.08 -7.99
CA ALA A 726 18.37 42.75 -7.68
C ALA A 726 18.19 44.05 -8.48
N ASP A 727 19.26 44.67 -8.97
CA ASP A 727 19.17 45.95 -9.68
C ASP A 727 18.54 45.80 -11.07
N GLY A 728 18.76 44.66 -11.73
CA GLY A 728 18.15 44.31 -13.01
C GLY A 728 16.64 44.00 -12.97
N LEU A 729 16.05 43.85 -11.78
CA LEU A 729 14.63 43.51 -11.65
C LEU A 729 13.70 44.72 -11.89
N PRO A 730 12.48 44.49 -12.42
CA PRO A 730 11.49 45.55 -12.58
C PRO A 730 11.04 46.08 -11.22
N ARG A 731 10.54 47.32 -11.17
CA ARG A 731 9.88 47.85 -9.98
C ARG A 731 8.54 47.13 -9.76
N ALA A 732 8.18 46.91 -8.50
CA ALA A 732 6.92 46.25 -8.14
C ALA A 732 5.70 47.11 -8.46
N GLY A 733 5.79 48.43 -8.22
CA GLY A 733 4.63 49.32 -8.31
C GLY A 733 3.56 49.00 -7.25
N PRO A 734 2.40 49.68 -7.29
CA PRO A 734 1.29 49.40 -6.39
C PRO A 734 0.84 47.94 -6.48
N LEU A 735 0.78 47.24 -5.34
CA LEU A 735 0.38 45.84 -5.29
C LEU A 735 -1.04 45.67 -4.73
N GLN A 736 -1.82 44.79 -5.34
CA GLN A 736 -3.13 44.37 -4.85
C GLN A 736 -3.03 42.92 -4.36
N LEU A 737 -3.08 42.73 -3.05
CA LEU A 737 -2.78 41.47 -2.37
C LEU A 737 -4.00 40.88 -1.66
N ASP A 738 -3.84 39.65 -1.17
CA ASP A 738 -4.86 38.97 -0.37
C ASP A 738 -5.20 39.77 0.89
N ALA A 739 -6.49 39.88 1.24
CA ALA A 739 -6.96 40.58 2.43
C ALA A 739 -6.26 40.13 3.72
N ARG A 740 -5.81 38.87 3.80
CA ARG A 740 -5.15 38.28 4.98
C ARG A 740 -3.65 38.53 5.03
N MET A 741 -3.06 39.21 4.04
CA MET A 741 -1.63 39.50 4.04
C MET A 741 -1.24 40.38 5.23
N SER A 742 -0.02 40.17 5.73
CA SER A 742 0.61 41.01 6.75
C SER A 742 0.64 42.49 6.32
N THR A 743 0.64 43.41 7.28
CA THR A 743 1.01 44.82 7.08
C THR A 743 2.48 45.09 7.38
N ASP A 744 3.15 44.18 8.09
CA ASP A 744 4.59 44.23 8.35
C ASP A 744 5.35 43.56 7.20
N PHE A 745 6.21 44.36 6.55
CA PHE A 745 7.06 43.98 5.43
C PHE A 745 8.56 44.14 5.75
N ALA A 746 8.95 44.26 7.02
CA ALA A 746 10.35 44.45 7.42
C ALA A 746 11.31 43.35 6.90
N ALA A 747 10.80 42.13 6.71
CA ALA A 747 11.56 41.02 6.15
C ALA A 747 11.97 41.22 4.67
N PHE A 748 11.41 42.21 3.97
CA PHE A 748 11.77 42.56 2.60
C PHE A 748 12.84 43.66 2.53
N ALA A 749 13.38 44.14 3.65
CA ALA A 749 14.45 45.14 3.65
C ALA A 749 15.81 44.58 3.19
N PHE A 750 16.68 45.46 2.67
CA PHE A 750 18.06 45.15 2.31
C PHE A 750 19.00 45.27 3.54
N PRO A 751 20.03 44.43 3.72
CA PRO A 751 20.37 43.25 2.93
C PRO A 751 19.36 42.12 3.10
N GLN A 752 19.23 41.26 2.09
CA GLN A 752 18.13 40.33 1.97
C GLN A 752 18.56 38.96 1.43
N LEU A 753 17.98 37.90 2.00
CA LEU A 753 18.02 36.54 1.49
C LEU A 753 16.62 36.11 1.03
N ILE A 754 16.55 35.51 -0.16
CA ILE A 754 15.32 34.89 -0.67
C ILE A 754 15.50 33.37 -0.64
N ILE A 755 14.62 32.67 0.07
CA ILE A 755 14.68 31.23 0.28
C ILE A 755 13.49 30.58 -0.44
N LYS A 756 13.77 29.64 -1.33
CA LYS A 756 12.73 28.89 -2.03
C LYS A 756 12.11 27.86 -1.12
N ARG A 757 10.77 27.82 -1.11
CA ARG A 757 10.02 26.89 -0.27
C ARG A 757 9.97 25.49 -0.85
N SER A 758 10.10 25.35 -2.17
CA SER A 758 10.06 24.08 -2.87
C SER A 758 11.44 23.52 -3.15
N TRP A 759 11.58 22.22 -2.93
CA TRP A 759 12.74 21.43 -3.31
C TRP A 759 12.83 21.30 -4.84
N ARG A 760 14.04 21.14 -5.35
CA ARG A 760 14.37 21.23 -6.78
C ARG A 760 14.89 19.91 -7.30
N ALA A 761 14.21 19.39 -8.31
CA ALA A 761 14.57 18.11 -8.92
C ALA A 761 15.97 18.11 -9.54
N HIS A 762 16.36 19.20 -10.22
CA HIS A 762 17.62 19.25 -10.97
C HIS A 762 18.86 19.23 -10.05
N SER A 763 18.81 19.88 -8.90
CA SER A 763 19.92 19.95 -7.93
C SER A 763 19.74 19.02 -6.73
N SER A 764 18.58 18.39 -6.63
CA SER A 764 18.12 17.63 -5.47
C SER A 764 18.15 18.40 -4.14
N ARG A 765 18.02 19.75 -4.17
CA ARG A 765 18.19 20.62 -3.00
C ARG A 765 17.06 21.63 -2.81
N PHE A 766 17.04 22.27 -1.66
CA PHE A 766 16.42 23.59 -1.50
C PHE A 766 17.37 24.67 -2.04
N GLU A 767 16.85 25.84 -2.35
CA GLU A 767 17.63 26.94 -2.92
C GLU A 767 17.40 28.21 -2.12
N ALA A 768 18.48 28.95 -1.87
CA ALA A 768 18.42 30.31 -1.37
C ALA A 768 19.41 31.20 -2.12
N ARG A 769 19.08 32.48 -2.29
CA ARG A 769 19.95 33.44 -2.98
C ARG A 769 19.99 34.78 -2.24
N LEU A 770 21.19 35.31 -2.04
CA LEU A 770 21.40 36.66 -1.55
C LEU A 770 21.09 37.67 -2.66
N ALA A 771 20.32 38.70 -2.32
CA ALA A 771 20.07 39.81 -3.22
C ALA A 771 21.33 40.70 -3.28
N LYS A 772 21.94 40.84 -4.45
CA LYS A 772 23.01 41.82 -4.69
C LYS A 772 22.42 43.09 -5.28
N SER A 773 22.79 44.22 -4.71
CA SER A 773 22.39 45.52 -5.24
C SER A 773 23.46 46.55 -4.92
N SER A 774 23.86 47.31 -5.95
CA SER A 774 24.70 48.50 -5.82
C SER A 774 23.95 49.68 -5.20
N ARG A 775 22.61 49.63 -5.20
CA ARG A 775 21.71 50.70 -4.74
C ARG A 775 20.92 50.32 -3.48
N GLN A 776 21.28 49.22 -2.82
CA GLN A 776 20.54 48.65 -1.69
C GLN A 776 19.05 48.40 -2.00
N ASN A 777 18.74 48.05 -3.25
CA ASN A 777 17.39 47.73 -3.69
C ASN A 777 16.91 46.44 -3.01
N ALA A 778 15.83 46.57 -2.24
CA ALA A 778 15.07 45.49 -1.68
C ALA A 778 14.18 44.81 -2.73
N VAL A 779 13.92 43.50 -2.57
CA VAL A 779 13.17 42.67 -3.52
C VAL A 779 11.90 42.12 -2.88
N VAL A 780 10.78 42.19 -3.57
CA VAL A 780 9.52 41.55 -3.22
C VAL A 780 9.39 40.26 -4.02
N CYS A 781 9.29 39.13 -3.34
CA CYS A 781 9.12 37.81 -3.94
C CYS A 781 7.71 37.24 -3.71
N ASN A 782 7.22 36.41 -4.62
CA ASN A 782 5.92 35.76 -4.45
C ASN A 782 5.90 34.64 -3.38
N GLN A 783 4.72 34.14 -3.07
CA GLN A 783 4.44 33.11 -2.04
C GLN A 783 5.23 31.79 -2.15
N SER A 784 5.93 31.56 -3.27
CA SER A 784 6.82 30.41 -3.46
C SER A 784 8.11 30.53 -2.65
N TYR A 785 8.38 31.70 -2.07
CA TYR A 785 9.60 32.02 -1.35
C TYR A 785 9.31 32.52 0.08
N VAL A 786 10.37 32.53 0.88
CA VAL A 786 10.47 33.21 2.17
C VAL A 786 11.51 34.30 2.01
N SER A 787 11.17 35.51 2.45
CA SER A 787 12.12 36.63 2.53
C SER A 787 12.72 36.66 3.93
N ALA A 788 14.02 36.94 4.03
CA ALA A 788 14.70 37.17 5.31
C ALA A 788 15.62 38.39 5.23
N HIS A 789 15.51 39.26 6.23
CA HIS A 789 16.37 40.41 6.46
C HIS A 789 17.08 40.22 7.80
N ALA A 790 18.40 40.35 7.79
CA ALA A 790 19.29 40.16 8.94
C ALA A 790 20.66 40.79 8.66
N PRO A 791 21.55 40.89 9.67
CA PRO A 791 22.97 41.10 9.44
C PRO A 791 23.56 40.13 8.40
N LEU A 792 24.53 40.60 7.61
CA LEU A 792 25.01 39.88 6.42
C LEU A 792 25.59 38.50 6.75
N ASP A 793 26.32 38.37 7.86
CA ASP A 793 26.90 37.13 8.35
C ASP A 793 25.84 36.04 8.64
N VAL A 794 24.67 36.44 9.16
CA VAL A 794 23.50 35.56 9.34
C VAL A 794 22.93 35.14 7.98
N LEU A 795 22.78 36.08 7.04
CA LEU A 795 22.23 35.81 5.72
C LEU A 795 23.14 34.90 4.88
N GLU A 796 24.46 35.11 4.91
CA GLU A 796 25.44 34.27 4.23
C GLU A 796 25.43 32.84 4.79
N THR A 797 25.42 32.73 6.12
CA THR A 797 25.32 31.45 6.80
C THR A 797 24.03 30.70 6.44
N ALA A 798 22.90 31.40 6.43
CA ALA A 798 21.63 30.83 5.99
C ALA A 798 21.64 30.45 4.50
N CYS A 799 22.21 31.29 3.64
CA CYS A 799 22.32 31.02 2.20
C CYS A 799 23.03 29.69 1.94
N LEU A 800 24.22 29.49 2.53
CA LEU A 800 24.98 28.26 2.39
C LEU A 800 24.23 27.06 2.97
N THR A 801 23.64 27.22 4.15
CA THR A 801 22.90 26.14 4.81
C THR A 801 21.71 25.65 3.96
N PHE A 802 20.88 26.54 3.43
CA PHE A 802 19.72 26.15 2.61
C PHE A 802 20.08 25.50 1.27
N ASN A 803 21.25 25.81 0.72
CA ASN A 803 21.75 25.17 -0.51
C ASN A 803 22.51 23.85 -0.24
N SER A 804 22.66 23.43 1.03
CA SER A 804 23.40 22.21 1.40
C SER A 804 22.56 20.93 1.39
N MET A 805 23.25 19.77 1.40
CA MET A 805 22.64 18.46 1.62
C MET A 805 22.00 18.38 3.01
N LEU A 806 22.57 19.07 4.01
CA LEU A 806 22.07 19.08 5.38
C LEU A 806 20.66 19.68 5.47
N ALA A 807 20.36 20.74 4.71
CA ALA A 807 19.00 21.28 4.66
C ALA A 807 18.01 20.28 4.07
N THR A 808 18.39 19.58 3.00
CA THR A 808 17.57 18.52 2.41
C THR A 808 17.32 17.38 3.42
N TYR A 809 18.38 16.91 4.10
CA TYR A 809 18.29 15.89 5.16
C TYR A 809 17.39 16.33 6.31
N PHE A 810 17.62 17.52 6.86
CA PHE A 810 16.90 18.02 8.03
C PHE A 810 15.41 18.21 7.70
N LEU A 811 15.08 18.85 6.58
CA LEU A 811 13.69 19.06 6.19
C LEU A 811 13.00 17.74 5.82
N GLN A 812 13.71 16.77 5.21
CA GLN A 812 13.18 15.44 4.95
C GLN A 812 12.73 14.71 6.23
N LEU A 813 13.41 14.94 7.35
CA LEU A 813 13.12 14.27 8.63
C LEU A 813 12.18 15.08 9.55
N THR A 814 11.98 16.36 9.29
CA THR A 814 11.22 17.26 10.19
C THR A 814 9.96 17.86 9.57
N SER A 815 9.89 17.95 8.24
CA SER A 815 8.72 18.46 7.53
C SER A 815 7.85 17.33 7.01
N GLY A 816 6.66 17.17 7.60
CA GLY A 816 5.69 16.18 7.14
C GLY A 816 5.26 16.38 5.68
N ARG A 817 5.24 17.62 5.17
CA ARG A 817 4.96 17.87 3.76
C ARG A 817 6.05 17.27 2.88
N THR A 818 7.31 17.60 3.15
CA THR A 818 8.43 17.13 2.32
C THR A 818 8.61 15.62 2.45
N ALA A 819 8.49 15.10 3.67
CA ALA A 819 8.65 13.69 4.01
C ALA A 819 7.56 12.80 3.42
N ALA A 820 6.32 13.31 3.30
CA ALA A 820 5.16 12.48 3.08
C ALA A 820 4.22 12.92 1.95
N TYR A 821 4.32 14.12 1.34
CA TYR A 821 3.41 14.49 0.25
C TYR A 821 3.95 15.49 -0.78
N ARG A 822 4.21 16.74 -0.37
CA ARG A 822 4.60 17.85 -1.24
C ARG A 822 6.06 18.22 -0.98
N PRO A 823 6.91 18.32 -2.01
CA PRO A 823 8.30 18.76 -1.87
C PRO A 823 8.39 20.28 -1.62
N GLU A 824 7.64 20.78 -0.64
CA GLU A 824 7.51 22.19 -0.28
C GLU A 824 7.37 22.31 1.24
N ALA A 825 8.33 22.99 1.86
CA ALA A 825 8.36 23.24 3.29
C ALA A 825 7.39 24.37 3.69
N LEU A 826 6.87 24.29 4.90
CA LEU A 826 6.14 25.37 5.54
C LEU A 826 7.10 26.49 5.94
N ILE A 827 6.59 27.71 6.02
CA ILE A 827 7.38 28.85 6.51
C ILE A 827 7.92 28.61 7.91
N SER A 828 7.12 28.00 8.79
CA SER A 828 7.57 27.65 10.15
C SER A 828 8.80 26.74 10.09
N GLU A 829 8.76 25.69 9.27
CA GLU A 829 9.85 24.72 9.11
C GLU A 829 11.11 25.37 8.53
N ILE A 830 10.97 26.30 7.57
CA ILE A 830 12.10 27.08 7.04
C ILE A 830 12.71 27.97 8.13
N ARG A 831 11.88 28.65 8.92
CA ARG A 831 12.36 29.50 10.03
C ARG A 831 13.03 28.70 11.14
N ASP A 832 12.70 27.41 11.25
CA ASP A 832 13.22 26.47 12.24
C ASP A 832 14.41 25.64 11.72
N MET A 833 14.90 25.93 10.50
CA MET A 833 16.13 25.33 9.98
C MET A 833 17.33 25.78 10.84
N PRO A 834 18.14 24.83 11.37
CA PRO A 834 19.31 25.16 12.16
C PRO A 834 20.38 25.83 11.29
N LEU A 835 21.04 26.83 11.85
CA LEU A 835 22.11 27.60 11.25
C LEU A 835 23.37 27.47 12.10
N PRO A 836 24.56 27.31 11.51
CA PRO A 836 25.78 27.39 12.30
C PRO A 836 25.95 28.83 12.83
N ARG A 837 26.92 29.03 13.73
CA ARG A 837 27.12 30.35 14.35
C ARG A 837 27.36 31.41 13.26
N PRO A 838 26.69 32.58 13.31
CA PRO A 838 26.92 33.66 12.34
C PRO A 838 28.42 33.99 12.23
N GLY A 839 28.89 34.15 11.00
CA GLY A 839 30.30 34.41 10.68
C GLY A 839 31.22 33.17 10.67
N SER A 840 30.71 31.97 10.95
CA SER A 840 31.50 30.73 10.86
C SER A 840 31.80 30.29 9.42
N ILE A 841 30.96 30.69 8.47
CA ILE A 841 31.08 30.42 7.03
C ILE A 841 30.61 31.66 6.27
N ALA A 842 31.21 31.89 5.10
CA ALA A 842 30.89 33.02 4.22
C ALA A 842 30.70 32.53 2.78
N VAL A 843 29.87 33.25 2.02
CA VAL A 843 29.59 32.94 0.61
C VAL A 843 30.82 33.16 -0.27
N GLU A 844 31.68 34.11 0.10
CA GLU A 844 32.92 34.39 -0.62
C GLU A 844 33.82 33.14 -0.77
N GLY A 845 34.34 32.96 -1.98
CA GLY A 845 35.19 31.83 -2.35
C GLY A 845 34.47 30.50 -2.50
N THR A 846 33.13 30.46 -2.49
CA THR A 846 32.35 29.25 -2.73
C THR A 846 32.16 29.01 -4.23
N ASN A 847 32.69 27.90 -4.74
CA ASN A 847 32.76 27.66 -6.19
C ASN A 847 31.62 26.78 -6.74
N ASP A 848 31.15 25.81 -5.94
CA ASP A 848 30.11 24.86 -6.33
C ASP A 848 29.34 24.33 -5.10
N LEU A 849 28.36 23.47 -5.34
CA LEU A 849 27.54 22.89 -4.27
C LEU A 849 28.29 21.89 -3.38
N ALA A 850 29.39 21.28 -3.85
CA ALA A 850 30.19 20.37 -3.04
C ALA A 850 31.02 21.14 -2.00
N ASP A 851 31.56 22.31 -2.38
CA ASP A 851 32.19 23.24 -1.44
C ASP A 851 31.18 23.77 -0.40
N VAL A 852 29.94 24.07 -0.82
CA VAL A 852 28.84 24.42 0.12
C VAL A 852 28.68 23.32 1.17
N ASP A 853 28.62 22.05 0.76
CA ASP A 853 28.40 20.93 1.67
C ASP A 853 29.56 20.76 2.66
N ASP A 854 30.81 20.77 2.19
CA ASP A 854 31.97 20.60 3.07
C ASP A 854 32.09 21.74 4.09
N ARG A 855 31.85 22.99 3.67
CA ARG A 855 31.81 24.15 4.57
C ARG A 855 30.72 24.01 5.63
N VAL A 856 29.50 23.64 5.22
CA VAL A 856 28.38 23.44 6.15
C VAL A 856 28.67 22.29 7.11
N PHE A 857 29.19 21.16 6.63
CA PHE A 857 29.53 20.02 7.47
C PHE A 857 30.63 20.36 8.50
N LYS A 858 31.64 21.15 8.10
CA LYS A 858 32.66 21.68 9.02
C LYS A 858 32.06 22.65 10.04
N ALA A 859 31.18 23.55 9.62
CA ALA A 859 30.55 24.55 10.50
C ALA A 859 29.67 23.92 11.59
N PHE A 860 28.99 22.82 11.27
CA PHE A 860 28.23 22.02 12.25
C PHE A 860 29.07 20.97 12.99
N ALA A 861 30.37 20.89 12.68
CA ALA A 861 31.29 19.87 13.18
C ALA A 861 30.72 18.44 13.06
N LEU A 862 30.18 18.10 11.87
CA LEU A 862 29.65 16.76 11.62
C LEU A 862 30.78 15.72 11.62
N LYS A 863 30.60 14.69 12.45
CA LYS A 863 31.45 13.49 12.47
C LYS A 863 31.25 12.67 11.20
N ASP A 864 32.22 11.82 10.87
CA ASP A 864 32.16 10.92 9.71
C ASP A 864 30.83 10.13 9.61
N ALA A 865 30.42 9.48 10.71
CA ALA A 865 29.15 8.77 10.78
C ALA A 865 27.92 9.68 10.56
N GLU A 866 27.96 10.94 11.01
CA GLU A 866 26.84 11.89 10.81
C GLU A 866 26.80 12.40 9.36
N ARG A 867 27.97 12.66 8.75
CA ARG A 867 28.07 13.01 7.33
C ARG A 867 27.48 11.91 6.45
N VAL A 868 27.79 10.65 6.75
CA VAL A 868 27.24 9.50 6.04
C VAL A 868 25.72 9.44 6.10
N LEU A 869 25.09 9.73 7.24
CA LEU A 869 23.62 9.78 7.34
C LEU A 869 23.04 10.84 6.38
N VAL A 870 23.63 12.04 6.38
CA VAL A 870 23.19 13.15 5.52
C VAL A 870 23.39 12.79 4.05
N GLU A 871 24.56 12.28 3.70
CA GLU A 871 24.91 11.94 2.33
C GLU A 871 24.06 10.81 1.76
N ASP A 872 23.87 9.71 2.51
CA ASP A 872 23.12 8.56 2.01
C ASP A 872 21.61 8.86 1.95
N MET A 873 21.07 9.65 2.88
CA MET A 873 19.70 10.17 2.78
C MET A 873 19.50 11.00 1.51
N PHE A 874 20.45 11.89 1.21
CA PHE A 874 20.40 12.75 0.03
C PHE A 874 20.58 12.00 -1.28
N ASN A 875 21.51 11.05 -1.35
CA ASN A 875 21.88 10.36 -2.59
C ASN A 875 20.97 9.18 -2.93
N TYR A 876 20.38 8.50 -1.93
CA TYR A 876 19.61 7.27 -2.15
C TYR A 876 18.15 7.38 -1.71
N VAL A 877 17.91 7.82 -0.48
CA VAL A 877 16.55 7.79 0.11
C VAL A 877 15.65 8.84 -0.54
N VAL A 878 16.10 10.09 -0.61
CA VAL A 878 15.34 11.21 -1.19
C VAL A 878 15.05 10.98 -2.69
N PRO A 879 16.03 10.65 -3.53
CA PRO A 879 15.79 10.32 -4.92
C PRO A 879 14.92 9.06 -5.06
N GLY A 880 15.17 8.00 -4.30
CA GLY A 880 14.34 6.78 -4.33
C GLY A 880 12.86 7.02 -4.03
N PHE A 881 12.55 8.00 -3.19
CA PHE A 881 11.18 8.38 -2.88
C PHE A 881 10.53 9.31 -3.91
N ARG A 882 11.29 10.25 -4.46
CA ARG A 882 10.78 11.33 -5.34
C ARG A 882 10.98 11.06 -6.84
N GLY A 883 11.88 10.15 -7.18
CA GLY A 883 12.26 9.77 -8.53
C GLY A 883 11.43 8.59 -9.07
N ASP A 884 11.98 7.92 -10.07
CA ASP A 884 11.37 6.78 -10.75
C ASP A 884 12.24 5.52 -10.60
N ALA A 885 12.02 4.52 -11.46
CA ALA A 885 12.80 3.28 -11.47
C ALA A 885 14.31 3.47 -11.72
N SER A 886 14.73 4.63 -12.23
CA SER A 886 16.15 4.96 -12.44
C SER A 886 16.84 5.55 -11.20
N SER A 887 16.11 5.68 -10.09
CA SER A 887 16.65 6.27 -8.86
C SER A 887 17.85 5.48 -8.34
N PRO A 888 18.94 6.14 -7.89
CA PRO A 888 20.17 5.46 -7.46
C PRO A 888 19.96 4.36 -6.41
N GLY A 889 19.04 4.56 -5.46
CA GLY A 889 18.74 3.57 -4.42
C GLY A 889 18.08 2.28 -4.93
N LEU A 890 17.42 2.32 -6.10
CA LEU A 890 16.79 1.15 -6.74
C LEU A 890 17.72 0.47 -7.74
N ALA A 891 18.87 1.08 -8.07
CA ALA A 891 19.85 0.47 -8.94
C ALA A 891 20.51 -0.73 -8.25
N ARG A 892 20.87 -1.75 -9.04
CA ARG A 892 21.69 -2.88 -8.56
C ARG A 892 23.03 -2.38 -8.05
N THR A 893 23.60 -3.10 -7.08
CA THR A 893 24.93 -2.75 -6.56
C THR A 893 26.00 -2.99 -7.63
N LYS A 894 27.05 -2.16 -7.65
CA LYS A 894 28.15 -2.31 -8.60
C LYS A 894 29.18 -3.31 -8.10
N SER A 895 29.72 -4.13 -9.01
CA SER A 895 30.93 -4.91 -8.77
C SER A 895 32.13 -3.98 -8.53
N THR A 896 33.11 -4.44 -7.75
CA THR A 896 34.25 -3.69 -7.20
C THR A 896 35.24 -3.15 -8.24
N GLU A 897 35.06 -3.40 -9.54
CA GLU A 897 36.03 -3.09 -10.60
C GLU A 897 35.85 -1.74 -11.31
N SER A 898 34.92 -0.86 -10.87
CA SER A 898 34.75 0.47 -11.48
C SER A 898 34.93 1.63 -10.48
N PRO A 899 36.02 2.42 -10.56
CA PRO A 899 36.28 3.57 -9.71
C PRO A 899 35.57 4.81 -10.28
N GLY A 900 34.24 4.84 -10.19
CA GLY A 900 33.46 6.04 -10.51
C GLY A 900 32.90 6.66 -9.22
N PRO A 901 33.05 7.98 -8.97
CA PRO A 901 32.46 8.63 -7.82
C PRO A 901 30.94 8.72 -8.02
N GLY A 902 30.15 8.03 -7.18
CA GLY A 902 28.71 8.30 -7.07
C GLY A 902 27.75 7.10 -6.91
N LEU A 903 28.22 5.86 -6.81
CA LEU A 903 27.35 4.71 -6.49
C LEU A 903 27.95 3.89 -5.34
N THR A 904 27.09 3.31 -4.51
CA THR A 904 27.49 2.56 -3.31
C THR A 904 28.32 1.34 -3.70
N SER A 905 29.55 1.25 -3.22
CA SER A 905 30.32 0.01 -3.32
C SER A 905 29.99 -0.88 -2.11
N LEU A 906 29.76 -2.17 -2.33
CA LEU A 906 29.62 -3.16 -1.24
C LEU A 906 30.84 -3.12 -0.29
N ALA A 907 32.00 -2.71 -0.79
CA ALA A 907 33.21 -2.52 0.02
C ALA A 907 33.07 -1.38 1.03
N ASP A 908 32.41 -0.25 0.68
CA ASP A 908 32.15 0.83 1.63
C ASP A 908 31.21 0.37 2.74
N TYR A 909 30.16 -0.36 2.39
CA TYR A 909 29.28 -1.01 3.37
C TYR A 909 30.08 -1.87 4.35
N CYS A 910 30.91 -2.78 3.84
CA CYS A 910 31.73 -3.66 4.66
C CYS A 910 32.65 -2.88 5.60
N ARG A 911 33.34 -1.85 5.09
CA ARG A 911 34.26 -1.02 5.86
C ARG A 911 33.55 -0.29 7.01
N TYR A 912 32.37 0.26 6.79
CA TYR A 912 31.58 0.93 7.85
C TYR A 912 31.02 -0.06 8.88
N PHE A 913 30.58 -1.24 8.43
CA PHE A 913 30.10 -2.28 9.33
C PHE A 913 31.21 -2.76 10.26
N VAL A 914 32.41 -3.06 9.72
CA VAL A 914 33.58 -3.46 10.51
C VAL A 914 33.97 -2.38 11.52
N ARG A 915 33.91 -1.10 11.16
CA ARG A 915 34.17 0.01 12.08
C ARG A 915 33.24 -0.02 13.30
N VAL A 916 31.94 -0.30 13.11
CA VAL A 916 30.99 -0.39 14.23
C VAL A 916 31.32 -1.57 15.13
N LEU A 917 31.60 -2.74 14.55
CA LEU A 917 31.96 -3.92 15.36
C LEU A 917 33.25 -3.69 16.15
N LYS A 918 34.30 -3.14 15.55
CA LYS A 918 35.56 -2.82 16.26
C LYS A 918 35.33 -1.84 17.41
N ALA A 919 34.51 -0.81 17.21
CA ALA A 919 34.15 0.12 18.27
C ALA A 919 33.40 -0.54 19.44
N GLY A 920 32.66 -1.63 19.18
CA GLY A 920 31.94 -2.39 20.21
C GLY A 920 32.76 -3.49 20.91
N PHE A 921 33.67 -4.16 20.19
CA PHE A 921 34.41 -5.33 20.69
C PHE A 921 35.86 -5.06 21.15
N GLY A 922 36.42 -3.89 20.84
CA GLY A 922 37.82 -3.56 21.12
C GLY A 922 38.76 -3.80 19.94
N ASP A 923 39.92 -3.16 19.97
CA ASP A 923 40.92 -3.20 18.89
C ASP A 923 41.72 -4.53 18.85
N ASP A 924 41.56 -5.38 19.86
CA ASP A 924 42.26 -6.65 20.04
C ASP A 924 41.69 -7.80 19.20
N ARG A 925 40.47 -7.66 18.65
CA ARG A 925 39.83 -8.67 17.78
C ARG A 925 39.82 -8.24 16.31
N GLY A 926 40.27 -9.13 15.42
CA GLY A 926 40.21 -8.91 13.99
C GLY A 926 38.82 -9.21 13.43
N VAL A 927 38.40 -8.45 12.42
CA VAL A 927 37.16 -8.69 11.68
C VAL A 927 37.48 -8.62 10.20
N GLU A 928 37.25 -9.71 9.47
CA GLU A 928 37.43 -9.78 8.02
C GLU A 928 36.09 -9.76 7.31
N ALA A 929 35.94 -8.92 6.29
CA ALA A 929 34.76 -8.88 5.45
C ALA A 929 35.01 -9.59 4.11
N THR A 930 34.07 -10.43 3.69
CA THR A 930 34.11 -11.14 2.40
C THR A 930 32.81 -10.89 1.63
N ILE A 931 32.93 -10.37 0.41
CA ILE A 931 31.83 -10.21 -0.54
C ILE A 931 31.81 -11.44 -1.46
N PHE A 932 30.66 -12.09 -1.56
CA PHE A 932 30.45 -13.20 -2.50
C PHE A 932 29.77 -12.66 -3.77
N ASP A 933 30.36 -12.92 -4.94
CA ASP A 933 29.82 -12.46 -6.22
C ASP A 933 29.96 -13.55 -7.30
N THR A 934 29.19 -13.39 -8.38
CA THR A 934 29.27 -14.31 -9.53
C THR A 934 30.49 -14.01 -10.38
N ASP A 935 31.09 -15.03 -11.00
CA ASP A 935 32.27 -14.88 -11.87
C ASP A 935 32.13 -13.70 -12.86
N PRO A 936 33.21 -12.98 -13.19
CA PRO A 936 33.16 -11.85 -14.12
C PRO A 936 32.44 -12.20 -15.44
N GLY A 937 31.39 -11.46 -15.77
CA GLY A 937 30.53 -11.71 -16.95
C GLY A 937 29.40 -12.73 -16.72
N GLY A 938 29.31 -13.31 -15.53
CA GLY A 938 28.20 -14.16 -15.10
C GLY A 938 26.90 -13.39 -14.85
N PRO A 939 25.75 -14.09 -14.77
CA PRO A 939 24.47 -13.43 -14.52
C PRO A 939 24.42 -12.88 -13.09
N SER A 940 23.91 -11.66 -12.94
CA SER A 940 23.70 -11.03 -11.63
C SER A 940 22.48 -11.65 -10.94
N LEU A 941 22.67 -12.06 -9.68
CA LEU A 941 21.62 -12.60 -8.82
C LEU A 941 20.80 -11.48 -8.16
N PRO A 942 19.53 -11.73 -7.79
CA PRO A 942 18.68 -10.72 -7.16
C PRO A 942 19.03 -10.41 -5.69
N TYR A 943 19.99 -11.13 -5.09
CA TYR A 943 20.46 -10.95 -3.72
C TYR A 943 21.98 -10.87 -3.67
N ARG A 944 22.50 -10.14 -2.68
CA ARG A 944 23.92 -10.05 -2.34
C ARG A 944 24.20 -10.73 -1.01
N LEU A 945 25.34 -11.40 -0.93
CA LEU A 945 25.81 -12.11 0.26
C LEU A 945 27.16 -11.53 0.70
N VAL A 946 27.22 -11.10 1.96
CA VAL A 946 28.45 -10.62 2.61
C VAL A 946 28.64 -11.40 3.91
N ALA A 947 29.87 -11.79 4.21
CA ALA A 947 30.24 -12.42 5.49
C ALA A 947 31.24 -11.57 6.26
N PHE A 948 31.11 -11.59 7.58
CA PHE A 948 32.04 -10.98 8.53
C PHE A 948 32.58 -12.07 9.46
N SER A 949 33.87 -12.39 9.34
CA SER A 949 34.55 -13.41 10.15
C SER A 949 35.26 -12.76 11.34
N LEU A 950 35.03 -13.27 12.55
CA LEU A 950 35.72 -12.85 13.76
C LEU A 950 37.02 -13.65 13.90
N VAL A 951 38.18 -13.01 13.70
CA VAL A 951 39.50 -13.64 13.65
C VAL A 951 40.40 -13.18 14.82
N GLU A 952 41.37 -14.01 15.20
CA GLU A 952 42.26 -13.76 16.34
C GLU A 952 43.34 -12.70 16.06
N THR A 953 43.77 -12.54 14.82
CA THR A 953 44.81 -11.58 14.41
C THR A 953 44.23 -10.33 13.77
N GLN A 954 44.80 -9.16 14.06
CA GLN A 954 44.41 -7.90 13.41
C GLN A 954 44.61 -7.98 11.88
N THR A 955 43.51 -7.86 11.15
CA THR A 955 43.51 -7.56 9.72
C THR A 955 43.35 -6.07 9.48
N ASP A 956 43.90 -5.60 8.36
CA ASP A 956 43.71 -4.23 7.89
C ASP A 956 42.19 -3.96 7.78
N PRO A 957 41.63 -3.01 8.58
CA PRO A 957 40.20 -2.68 8.51
C PRO A 957 39.74 -2.15 7.15
N GLN A 958 40.67 -1.81 6.24
CA GLN A 958 40.36 -1.43 4.87
C GLN A 958 40.27 -2.62 3.92
N SER A 959 40.77 -3.80 4.30
CA SER A 959 40.79 -4.98 3.45
C SER A 959 39.40 -5.65 3.39
N VAL A 960 38.87 -5.78 2.18
CA VAL A 960 37.62 -6.48 1.88
C VAL A 960 37.94 -7.56 0.86
N ASN A 961 37.66 -8.81 1.21
CA ASN A 961 37.93 -9.96 0.36
C ASN A 961 36.80 -10.16 -0.66
N LEU A 962 37.15 -10.63 -1.85
CA LEU A 962 36.20 -11.03 -2.88
C LEU A 962 36.26 -12.54 -3.07
N HIS A 963 35.10 -13.18 -3.06
CA HIS A 963 34.95 -14.61 -3.34
C HIS A 963 34.09 -14.79 -4.59
N TRP A 964 34.74 -15.17 -5.69
CA TRP A 964 34.07 -15.47 -6.96
C TRP A 964 33.52 -16.90 -6.95
N ALA A 965 32.29 -17.07 -7.41
CA ALA A 965 31.64 -18.36 -7.54
C ALA A 965 30.73 -18.40 -8.78
N THR A 966 30.44 -19.59 -9.27
CA THR A 966 29.39 -19.75 -10.29
C THR A 966 28.02 -19.45 -9.67
N SER A 967 27.05 -19.00 -10.46
CA SER A 967 25.69 -18.72 -9.96
C SER A 967 25.04 -19.91 -9.25
N PRO A 968 25.16 -21.17 -9.74
CA PRO A 968 24.65 -22.34 -9.01
C PRO A 968 25.31 -22.55 -7.65
N GLU A 969 26.62 -22.29 -7.53
CA GLU A 969 27.34 -22.45 -6.25
C GLU A 969 26.87 -21.41 -5.23
N LEU A 970 26.76 -20.15 -5.65
CA LEU A 970 26.30 -19.09 -4.77
C LEU A 970 24.84 -19.28 -4.34
N ILE A 971 23.96 -19.75 -5.23
CA ILE A 971 22.58 -20.12 -4.88
C ILE A 971 22.58 -21.23 -3.81
N ARG A 972 23.36 -22.30 -4.00
CA ARG A 972 23.47 -23.39 -3.00
C ARG A 972 23.96 -22.88 -1.64
N GLN A 973 24.92 -21.96 -1.63
CA GLN A 973 25.42 -21.37 -0.39
C GLN A 973 24.31 -20.56 0.33
N MET A 974 23.54 -19.76 -0.41
CA MET A 974 22.41 -19.02 0.16
C MET A 974 21.34 -19.97 0.73
N GLU A 975 21.03 -21.06 0.03
CA GLU A 975 20.07 -22.09 0.50
C GLU A 975 20.57 -22.82 1.77
N ALA A 976 21.88 -23.06 1.89
CA ALA A 976 22.47 -23.64 3.09
C ALA A 976 22.34 -22.70 4.30
N LEU A 977 22.55 -21.39 4.10
CA LEU A 977 22.40 -20.38 5.16
C LEU A 977 20.96 -20.23 5.63
N ASP A 978 20.01 -20.31 4.71
CA ASP A 978 18.57 -20.30 4.99
C ASP A 978 18.16 -21.45 5.92
N PHE A 979 18.72 -22.65 5.70
CA PHE A 979 18.52 -23.78 6.60
C PHE A 979 19.06 -23.54 8.02
N ILE A 980 20.22 -22.88 8.15
CA ILE A 980 20.85 -22.54 9.44
C ILE A 980 20.01 -21.50 10.20
N SER A 981 19.48 -20.49 9.50
CA SER A 981 18.82 -19.33 10.10
C SER A 981 17.50 -19.65 10.81
N ASP A 982 16.63 -20.45 10.20
CA ASP A 982 15.25 -20.63 10.67
C ASP A 982 14.91 -22.08 11.06
N LYS A 983 15.87 -23.02 10.95
CA LYS A 983 15.63 -24.49 11.04
C LYS A 983 14.49 -24.98 10.11
N LYS A 984 14.08 -24.15 9.15
CA LYS A 984 13.09 -24.38 8.09
C LYS A 984 13.72 -23.93 6.78
N ARG A 985 13.48 -24.64 5.67
CA ARG A 985 13.86 -24.17 4.34
C ARG A 985 12.94 -23.01 3.93
N ARG A 986 13.52 -22.00 3.28
CA ARG A 986 12.92 -20.92 2.46
C ARG A 986 12.36 -19.70 3.20
N GLY A 987 12.53 -19.61 4.52
CA GLY A 987 12.11 -18.44 5.29
C GLY A 987 12.95 -17.18 5.01
N LEU A 988 14.20 -17.37 4.57
CA LEU A 988 15.18 -16.30 4.43
C LEU A 988 14.87 -15.39 3.22
N TYR A 989 14.42 -15.96 2.09
CA TYR A 989 14.06 -15.17 0.91
C TYR A 989 12.72 -14.42 1.05
N ALA A 990 11.79 -14.94 1.86
CA ALA A 990 10.52 -14.26 2.15
C ALA A 990 10.73 -13.01 3.04
N ARG A 991 11.75 -13.02 3.91
CA ARG A 991 12.07 -11.89 4.80
C ARG A 991 12.88 -10.78 4.13
N GLN A 992 13.36 -11.01 2.90
CA GLN A 992 14.23 -10.15 2.06
C GLN A 992 15.57 -9.74 2.70
N VAL A 993 15.67 -9.56 4.00
CA VAL A 993 16.87 -9.20 4.75
C VAL A 993 17.10 -10.25 5.84
N ALA A 994 18.29 -10.85 5.85
CA ALA A 994 18.65 -11.87 6.81
C ALA A 994 20.05 -11.65 7.39
N ARG A 995 20.17 -11.99 8.67
CA ARG A 995 21.42 -11.99 9.44
C ARG A 995 21.57 -13.38 10.05
N VAL A 996 22.57 -14.13 9.58
CA VAL A 996 22.80 -15.53 9.99
C VAL A 996 24.12 -15.61 10.73
N TYR A 997 24.11 -16.22 11.91
CA TYR A 997 25.28 -16.38 12.75
C TYR A 997 25.73 -17.85 12.71
N ASP A 998 26.94 -18.10 12.24
CA ASP A 998 27.51 -19.44 12.13
C ASP A 998 28.79 -19.55 12.97
N GLY A 999 28.78 -20.42 13.97
CA GLY A 999 29.95 -20.79 14.78
C GLY A 999 30.47 -22.20 14.49
N SER A 1000 29.87 -22.93 13.54
CA SER A 1000 30.15 -24.36 13.33
C SER A 1000 31.49 -24.63 12.63
N SER A 1001 32.02 -23.65 11.91
CA SER A 1001 33.20 -23.77 11.04
C SER A 1001 34.52 -23.34 11.71
N GLY A 1002 34.57 -23.26 13.05
CA GLY A 1002 35.79 -22.95 13.82
C GLY A 1002 36.13 -21.46 13.94
N THR A 1003 35.78 -20.65 12.93
CA THR A 1003 35.83 -19.17 13.00
C THR A 1003 34.41 -18.62 12.97
N PRO A 1004 33.94 -17.92 14.02
CA PRO A 1004 32.59 -17.36 14.03
C PRO A 1004 32.36 -16.37 12.89
N LYS A 1005 31.26 -16.55 12.15
CA LYS A 1005 30.87 -15.72 11.00
C LYS A 1005 29.49 -15.14 11.17
N VAL A 1006 29.33 -13.89 10.72
CA VAL A 1006 28.04 -13.24 10.52
C VAL A 1006 27.81 -13.07 9.03
N PHE A 1007 26.81 -13.75 8.48
CA PHE A 1007 26.37 -13.58 7.10
C PHE A 1007 25.22 -12.57 7.04
N ILE A 1008 25.33 -11.63 6.12
CA ILE A 1008 24.29 -10.66 5.79
C ILE A 1008 23.83 -10.96 4.36
N LEU A 1009 22.54 -11.30 4.20
CA LEU A 1009 21.90 -11.46 2.90
C LEU A 1009 20.82 -10.39 2.73
N LYS A 1010 20.88 -9.61 1.65
CA LYS A 1010 19.87 -8.58 1.31
C LYS A 1010 19.67 -8.49 -0.21
N PRO A 1011 18.58 -7.88 -0.69
CA PRO A 1011 18.35 -7.74 -2.13
C PRO A 1011 19.47 -6.94 -2.80
N ASP A 1012 19.72 -7.20 -4.08
CA ASP A 1012 20.69 -6.47 -4.88
C ASP A 1012 20.14 -5.10 -5.31
N MET A 1013 19.93 -4.20 -4.34
CA MET A 1013 19.62 -2.80 -4.58
C MET A 1013 20.44 -1.91 -3.65
N ALA A 1014 21.01 -0.82 -4.19
CA ALA A 1014 21.93 0.07 -3.49
C ALA A 1014 21.42 0.56 -2.12
N ARG A 1015 20.10 0.80 -1.99
CA ARG A 1015 19.47 1.25 -0.73
C ARG A 1015 19.69 0.32 0.47
N PHE A 1016 19.92 -0.98 0.25
CA PHE A 1016 20.16 -1.95 1.33
C PHE A 1016 21.62 -2.06 1.73
N TRP A 1017 22.52 -1.45 0.95
CA TRP A 1017 23.96 -1.61 1.06
C TRP A 1017 24.66 -0.25 1.21
N THR A 1018 23.96 0.77 1.72
CA THR A 1018 24.53 2.10 2.00
C THR A 1018 25.44 2.10 3.22
N ARG A 1019 26.29 3.12 3.35
CA ARG A 1019 27.17 3.29 4.52
C ARG A 1019 26.33 3.52 5.77
N SER A 1020 25.21 4.25 5.66
CA SER A 1020 24.25 4.43 6.74
C SER A 1020 23.58 3.11 7.16
N MET A 1021 23.25 2.23 6.20
CA MET A 1021 22.71 0.91 6.49
C MET A 1021 23.75 0.02 7.18
N ALA A 1022 25.02 0.10 6.78
CA ALA A 1022 26.11 -0.60 7.46
C ALA A 1022 26.23 -0.20 8.94
N LEU A 1023 26.05 1.09 9.26
CA LEU A 1023 26.03 1.56 10.64
C LEU A 1023 24.88 0.92 11.43
N GLU A 1024 23.69 0.89 10.83
CA GLU A 1024 22.48 0.32 11.46
C GLU A 1024 22.60 -1.20 11.66
N ASP A 1025 23.03 -1.93 10.64
CA ASP A 1025 23.23 -3.38 10.74
C ASP A 1025 24.32 -3.73 11.76
N GLY A 1026 25.41 -2.94 11.79
CA GLY A 1026 26.49 -3.09 12.76
C GLY A 1026 26.00 -2.90 14.19
N ASP A 1027 25.19 -1.87 14.44
CA ASP A 1027 24.56 -1.62 15.74
C ASP A 1027 23.64 -2.78 16.15
N ALA A 1028 22.85 -3.30 15.20
CA ALA A 1028 21.95 -4.42 15.45
C ALA A 1028 22.72 -5.72 15.76
N VAL A 1029 23.82 -5.99 15.05
CA VAL A 1029 24.67 -7.17 15.30
C VAL A 1029 25.39 -7.04 16.66
N ALA A 1030 25.93 -5.87 16.98
CA ALA A 1030 26.53 -5.62 18.29
C ALA A 1030 25.53 -5.84 19.43
N LEU A 1031 24.28 -5.38 19.26
CA LEU A 1031 23.21 -5.58 20.24
C LEU A 1031 22.82 -7.06 20.40
N ASP A 1032 22.71 -7.82 19.30
CA ASP A 1032 22.40 -9.25 19.34
C ASP A 1032 23.48 -10.02 20.12
N LEU A 1033 24.75 -9.77 19.81
CA LEU A 1033 25.89 -10.40 20.49
C LEU A 1033 25.95 -10.03 21.98
N PHE A 1034 25.70 -8.76 22.33
CA PHE A 1034 25.65 -8.33 23.73
C PHE A 1034 24.53 -9.01 24.53
N ARG A 1035 23.34 -9.15 23.93
CA ARG A 1035 22.20 -9.86 24.56
C ARG A 1035 22.50 -11.32 24.80
N TRP A 1036 23.20 -11.98 23.88
CA TRP A 1036 23.61 -13.38 24.07
C TRP A 1036 24.59 -13.53 25.22
N GLN A 1037 25.57 -12.64 25.34
CA GLN A 1037 26.50 -12.63 26.47
C GLN A 1037 25.78 -12.46 27.82
N GLN A 1038 24.78 -11.57 27.90
CA GLN A 1038 23.99 -11.41 29.14
C GLN A 1038 23.14 -12.64 29.48
N ASN A 1039 22.55 -13.28 28.46
CA ASN A 1039 21.77 -14.51 28.65
C ASN A 1039 22.63 -15.71 29.09
N GLU A 1040 23.89 -15.79 28.64
CA GLU A 1040 24.83 -16.80 29.13
C GLU A 1040 25.32 -16.49 30.55
N ALA A 1041 25.62 -15.23 30.87
CA ALA A 1041 26.02 -14.82 32.21
C ALA A 1041 24.91 -15.05 33.26
N SER A 1042 23.64 -14.83 32.88
CA SER A 1042 22.48 -15.09 33.75
C SER A 1042 22.16 -16.58 33.91
N LYS A 1043 22.49 -17.43 32.92
CA LYS A 1043 22.50 -18.89 33.10
C LYS A 1043 23.63 -19.38 34.01
N GLY A 1044 24.79 -18.72 33.99
CA GLY A 1044 25.91 -19.00 34.91
C GLY A 1044 25.61 -18.63 36.36
N LEU A 1045 24.87 -17.53 36.59
CA LEU A 1045 24.44 -17.07 37.93
C LEU A 1045 23.24 -17.82 38.50
N SER A 1046 22.51 -18.60 37.69
CA SER A 1046 21.43 -19.50 38.16
C SER A 1046 21.90 -20.94 38.41
N GLN A 1047 23.19 -21.22 38.18
CA GLN A 1047 23.87 -22.49 38.51
C GLN A 1047 24.96 -22.34 39.58
N GLN A 1048 24.99 -21.22 40.32
CA GLN A 1048 25.83 -21.03 41.50
C GLN A 1048 25.03 -20.98 42.79
#